data_AF-A0A928VCZ1-F1
#
_entry.id   AF-A0A928VCZ1-F1
#
_cell.length_a   1.000
_cell.length_b   1.000
_cell.length_c   1.000
_cell.angle_alpha   90.00
_cell.angle_beta   90.00
_cell.angle_gamma   90.00
#
_symmetry.space_group_name_H-M   'P 1'
#
loop_
_entity.id
_entity.type
_entity.pdbx_description
1 polymer ?
#
loop_
_entity_poly.entity_id
_entity_poly.type
_entity_poly.pdbx_seq_one_letter_code
_entity_poly.pdbx_strand_id
1 'polypeptide(L)'
;MTQQALANYFSLHRRYHRSINLERDFDKTDAIEGYVLTERSSEALQRLVTAIGNSKAHHAWTITGTYGSGKSAFALYLTALCTPEDSLLNQAAWEVAERTLPENSTLFEEIATHIPSEGLLCAVAAGAREPLGWTIIRALANAVRQVWSRKRKPEAMQAILDWDGEISVGRCQVTDQQVLTAIQQLTRATSLEVLLIIDELGKNLQYASYHRSTEDLYLLQQIAELRHEEYQVYFLGLLHQSFVGYSEALSAIEQNEWTKIQGRFENLQLIESSSQMTRLIGMAIDQSDSIALVCNQQAQSWHQALQSTLIDQEISAKVLASTYPLHPLTALVLPLLCTRYAQNDRSLFTFLTSDEPHALTRFLQTHQLEDDRFSTLKLYQLYDYFVESVAGLASQVNLQRWVEIQGLIQDARSQNDEDILKLLKTVGILNLITSTGSLKATPDLVALALCDRPDDQAALKHWRKQIDALKKRGTIIYRSQADELRIWEGSDFDVEAAIVKQIEEQARVSLAELLTATHPLKPIVAQRHYTTTGNLRYFEQRYVDSLVSLTELQTSLKGADGLIVYWLDTEAPVNVPAQTLEGRPLILVTTTQLDLLRIRSQHLQALKTIQKNASELTTDGVARREVSHRLVSADRLLNETMQQAFNWVENQNQCWVEGEPRQIVNTREFQATLSDVCD
;
A
#
# COMPACT_ATOMS: atom_id res chain seq x y z
N MET A 1 -2.86 -44.73 -22.80
CA MET A 1 -2.77 -44.01 -21.50
C MET A 1 -3.16 -42.57 -21.79
N THR A 2 -4.24 -42.10 -21.19
CA THR A 2 -4.78 -40.76 -21.47
C THR A 2 -3.99 -39.73 -20.68
N GLN A 3 -3.13 -38.98 -21.37
CA GLN A 3 -2.57 -37.73 -20.86
C GLN A 3 -3.74 -36.80 -20.51
N GLN A 4 -3.94 -36.58 -19.21
CA GLN A 4 -4.98 -35.69 -18.69
C GLN A 4 -4.32 -34.49 -18.02
N ALA A 5 -4.92 -33.31 -18.19
CA ALA A 5 -4.45 -32.09 -17.54
C ALA A 5 -4.53 -32.23 -16.02
N LEU A 6 -3.62 -31.57 -15.29
CA LEU A 6 -3.62 -31.55 -13.84
C LEU A 6 -4.91 -30.99 -13.23
N ALA A 7 -5.60 -30.11 -13.96
CA ALA A 7 -6.91 -29.58 -13.59
C ALA A 7 -8.01 -30.66 -13.43
N ASN A 8 -7.81 -31.89 -13.90
CA ASN A 8 -8.71 -33.02 -13.65
C ASN A 8 -8.48 -33.67 -12.27
N TYR A 9 -7.30 -33.48 -11.69
CA TYR A 9 -6.88 -34.13 -10.45
C TYR A 9 -6.79 -33.17 -9.27
N PHE A 10 -6.54 -31.89 -9.56
CA PHE A 10 -6.50 -30.80 -8.60
C PHE A 10 -7.56 -29.76 -8.97
N SER A 11 -8.35 -29.37 -7.98
CA SER A 11 -9.30 -28.26 -8.12
C SER A 11 -9.10 -27.25 -7.00
N LEU A 12 -9.52 -26.02 -7.24
CA LEU A 12 -9.48 -24.97 -6.23
C LEU A 12 -10.91 -24.75 -5.72
N HIS A 13 -11.06 -24.57 -4.42
CA HIS A 13 -12.36 -24.23 -3.86
C HIS A 13 -12.84 -22.89 -4.46
N ARG A 14 -14.04 -22.89 -5.06
CA ARG A 14 -14.69 -21.68 -5.63
C ARG A 14 -14.73 -20.49 -4.68
N ARG A 15 -14.73 -20.76 -3.37
CA ARG A 15 -14.85 -19.77 -2.31
C ARG A 15 -13.58 -18.91 -2.10
N TYR A 16 -12.44 -19.26 -2.72
CA TYR A 16 -11.19 -18.45 -2.71
C TYR A 16 -10.96 -17.63 -3.99
N HIS A 17 -11.89 -17.67 -4.96
CA HIS A 17 -11.70 -17.05 -6.28
C HIS A 17 -11.90 -15.53 -6.32
N ARG A 18 -12.43 -14.91 -5.26
CA ARG A 18 -12.88 -13.52 -5.31
C ARG A 18 -12.27 -12.70 -4.19
N SER A 19 -11.68 -11.56 -4.55
CA SER A 19 -11.39 -10.50 -3.58
C SER A 19 -12.70 -10.01 -2.94
N ILE A 20 -12.72 -9.98 -1.61
CA ILE A 20 -13.89 -9.53 -0.86
C ILE A 20 -13.95 -8.01 -0.94
N ASN A 21 -15.07 -7.49 -1.43
CA ASN A 21 -15.40 -6.07 -1.32
C ASN A 21 -16.45 -5.94 -0.22
N LEU A 22 -16.06 -5.33 0.90
CA LEU A 22 -16.89 -5.32 2.10
C LEU A 22 -18.24 -4.65 1.88
N GLU A 23 -18.32 -3.56 1.10
CA GLU A 23 -19.60 -2.88 0.79
C GLU A 23 -20.53 -3.72 -0.08
N ARG A 24 -19.98 -4.39 -1.12
CA ARG A 24 -20.77 -5.12 -2.12
C ARG A 24 -21.15 -6.53 -1.69
N ASP A 25 -20.31 -7.13 -0.86
CA ASP A 25 -20.44 -8.54 -0.46
C ASP A 25 -21.00 -8.67 0.98
N PHE A 26 -21.34 -7.54 1.62
CA PHE A 26 -21.89 -7.44 2.98
C PHE A 26 -23.10 -8.35 3.26
N ASP A 27 -24.02 -8.48 2.31
CA ASP A 27 -25.30 -9.19 2.46
C ASP A 27 -25.29 -10.61 1.86
N LYS A 28 -24.12 -11.11 1.49
CA LYS A 28 -23.94 -12.35 0.72
C LYS A 28 -23.41 -13.50 1.56
N THR A 29 -24.20 -14.54 1.75
CA THR A 29 -23.80 -15.75 2.48
C THR A 29 -22.67 -16.50 1.78
N ASP A 30 -22.67 -16.55 0.45
CA ASP A 30 -21.63 -17.22 -0.35
C ASP A 30 -20.25 -16.55 -0.21
N ALA A 31 -20.21 -15.28 0.19
CA ALA A 31 -18.96 -14.55 0.41
C ALA A 31 -18.22 -14.95 1.70
N ILE A 32 -18.92 -15.54 2.69
CA ILE A 32 -18.31 -15.96 3.97
C ILE A 32 -18.05 -17.46 4.07
N GLU A 33 -18.72 -18.31 3.28
CA GLU A 33 -18.57 -19.78 3.34
C GLU A 33 -17.12 -20.28 3.16
N GLY A 34 -16.28 -19.49 2.49
CA GLY A 34 -14.86 -19.80 2.20
C GLY A 34 -13.89 -19.30 3.26
N TYR A 35 -14.37 -18.50 4.20
CA TYR A 35 -13.51 -17.91 5.20
C TYR A 35 -12.96 -18.98 6.15
N VAL A 36 -11.71 -18.80 6.55
CA VAL A 36 -11.02 -19.68 7.49
C VAL A 36 -10.52 -18.80 8.63
N LEU A 37 -11.01 -19.08 9.85
CA LEU A 37 -10.46 -18.47 11.04
C LEU A 37 -9.06 -19.04 11.29
N THR A 38 -8.07 -18.20 11.06
CA THR A 38 -6.69 -18.42 11.48
C THR A 38 -6.54 -18.17 12.97
N GLU A 39 -5.40 -18.57 13.53
CA GLU A 39 -5.02 -18.28 14.91
C GLU A 39 -5.06 -16.77 15.22
N ARG A 40 -4.49 -15.93 14.35
CA ARG A 40 -4.49 -14.47 14.56
C ARG A 40 -5.87 -13.84 14.41
N SER A 41 -6.67 -14.31 13.47
CA SER A 41 -8.05 -13.84 13.35
C SER A 41 -8.91 -14.26 14.55
N SER A 42 -8.65 -15.44 15.13
CA SER A 42 -9.34 -15.92 16.33
C SER A 42 -8.96 -15.08 17.56
N GLU A 43 -7.66 -14.78 17.74
CA GLU A 43 -7.19 -13.85 18.80
C GLU A 43 -7.79 -12.44 18.64
N ALA A 44 -7.87 -11.93 17.41
CA ALA A 44 -8.48 -10.64 17.12
C ALA A 44 -10.00 -10.65 17.41
N LEU A 45 -10.68 -11.72 17.01
CA LEU A 45 -12.12 -11.91 17.26
C LEU A 45 -12.41 -11.96 18.76
N GLN A 46 -11.66 -12.76 19.51
CA GLN A 46 -11.75 -12.86 20.98
C GLN A 46 -11.69 -11.48 21.64
N ARG A 47 -10.69 -10.66 21.27
CA ARG A 47 -10.53 -9.30 21.82
C ARG A 47 -11.71 -8.40 21.48
N LEU A 48 -12.17 -8.41 20.23
CA LEU A 48 -13.30 -7.59 19.79
C LEU A 48 -14.60 -7.99 20.48
N VAL A 49 -14.93 -9.28 20.46
CA VAL A 49 -16.16 -9.83 21.05
C VAL A 49 -16.19 -9.60 22.56
N THR A 50 -15.09 -9.86 23.27
CA THR A 50 -14.98 -9.60 24.71
C THR A 50 -15.20 -8.12 25.04
N ALA A 51 -14.72 -7.21 24.17
CA ALA A 51 -14.89 -5.79 24.37
C ALA A 51 -16.30 -5.29 24.04
N ILE A 52 -16.98 -5.89 23.06
CA ILE A 52 -18.40 -5.59 22.77
C ILE A 52 -19.24 -5.84 24.03
N GLY A 53 -19.04 -6.96 24.71
CA GLY A 53 -19.77 -7.28 25.94
C GLY A 53 -19.37 -6.48 27.20
N ASN A 54 -18.41 -5.55 27.13
CA ASN A 54 -17.90 -4.81 28.27
C ASN A 54 -17.90 -3.29 28.01
N SER A 55 -18.88 -2.58 28.59
CA SER A 55 -19.05 -1.13 28.45
C SER A 55 -17.86 -0.27 28.93
N LYS A 56 -16.91 -0.85 29.66
CA LYS A 56 -15.67 -0.17 30.09
C LYS A 56 -14.47 -0.42 29.17
N ALA A 57 -14.56 -1.37 28.25
CA ALA A 57 -13.48 -1.73 27.33
C ALA A 57 -13.24 -0.64 26.27
N HIS A 58 -12.22 -0.87 25.44
CA HIS A 58 -12.02 -0.09 24.21
C HIS A 58 -13.20 -0.34 23.25
N HIS A 59 -13.54 0.67 22.45
CA HIS A 59 -14.60 0.58 21.44
C HIS A 59 -14.14 1.06 20.06
N ALA A 60 -12.84 1.35 19.92
CA ALA A 60 -12.23 1.83 18.69
C ALA A 60 -10.96 1.03 18.41
N TRP A 61 -10.94 0.40 17.24
CA TRP A 61 -9.87 -0.50 16.82
C TRP A 61 -9.35 -0.12 15.45
N THR A 62 -8.09 -0.48 15.24
CA THR A 62 -7.52 -0.57 13.90
C THR A 62 -7.01 -1.99 13.67
N ILE A 63 -7.27 -2.54 12.49
CA ILE A 63 -6.67 -3.78 12.04
C ILE A 63 -5.57 -3.45 11.05
N THR A 64 -4.35 -3.88 11.35
CA THR A 64 -3.18 -3.69 10.48
C THR A 64 -2.73 -5.03 9.88
N GLY A 65 -2.43 -5.01 8.58
CA GLY A 65 -1.92 -6.18 7.86
C GLY A 65 -1.71 -5.86 6.38
N THR A 66 -0.81 -6.57 5.71
CA THR A 66 -0.48 -6.35 4.29
C THR A 66 -1.68 -6.64 3.36
N TYR A 67 -1.57 -6.31 2.08
CA TYR A 67 -2.59 -6.70 1.09
C TYR A 67 -2.71 -8.23 1.07
N GLY A 68 -3.95 -8.73 1.00
CA GLY A 68 -4.21 -10.16 0.99
C GLY A 68 -4.07 -10.88 2.34
N SER A 69 -3.88 -10.14 3.45
CA SER A 69 -3.85 -10.74 4.80
C SER A 69 -5.23 -11.12 5.36
N GLY A 70 -6.29 -10.98 4.57
CA GLY A 70 -7.65 -11.36 4.97
C GLY A 70 -8.40 -10.34 5.83
N LYS A 71 -7.95 -9.08 5.97
CA LYS A 71 -8.63 -8.05 6.78
C LYS A 71 -10.10 -7.84 6.42
N SER A 72 -10.40 -7.60 5.14
CA SER A 72 -11.78 -7.38 4.67
C SER A 72 -12.61 -8.66 4.79
N ALA A 73 -11.99 -9.84 4.64
CA ALA A 73 -12.64 -11.13 4.87
C ALA A 73 -13.03 -11.33 6.34
N PHE A 74 -12.11 -11.00 7.25
CA PHE A 74 -12.34 -11.01 8.69
C PHE A 74 -13.45 -10.04 9.08
N ALA A 75 -13.42 -8.81 8.57
CA ALA A 75 -14.46 -7.82 8.83
C ALA A 75 -15.83 -8.29 8.31
N LEU A 76 -15.89 -8.92 7.14
CA LEU A 76 -17.14 -9.49 6.61
C LEU A 76 -17.67 -10.60 7.51
N TYR A 77 -16.79 -11.51 7.95
CA TYR A 77 -17.14 -12.56 8.90
C TYR A 77 -17.66 -11.99 10.22
N LEU A 78 -17.00 -10.96 10.77
CA LEU A 78 -17.46 -10.27 11.97
C LEU A 78 -18.85 -9.65 11.76
N THR A 79 -19.09 -8.97 10.64
CA THR A 79 -20.42 -8.40 10.35
C THR A 79 -21.50 -9.46 10.24
N ALA A 80 -21.18 -10.64 9.71
CA ALA A 80 -22.12 -11.76 9.62
C ALA A 80 -22.49 -12.30 11.00
N LEU A 81 -21.51 -12.45 11.91
CA LEU A 81 -21.77 -12.79 13.32
C LEU A 81 -22.64 -11.73 14.03
N CYS A 82 -22.51 -10.46 13.65
CA CYS A 82 -23.31 -9.37 14.19
C CYS A 82 -24.71 -9.24 13.56
N THR A 83 -25.11 -10.10 12.61
CA THR A 83 -26.51 -10.13 12.15
C THR A 83 -27.40 -10.90 13.13
N PRO A 84 -28.74 -10.68 13.13
CA PRO A 84 -29.65 -11.41 14.00
C PRO A 84 -29.46 -12.94 13.92
N GLU A 85 -29.63 -13.67 15.03
CA GLU A 85 -29.40 -15.12 15.11
C GLU A 85 -30.22 -15.95 14.10
N ASP A 86 -31.40 -15.46 13.69
CA ASP A 86 -32.27 -16.11 12.71
C ASP A 86 -31.85 -15.85 11.24
N SER A 87 -30.85 -14.99 11.02
CA SER A 87 -30.30 -14.67 9.71
C SER A 87 -29.49 -15.83 9.13
N LEU A 88 -29.63 -16.05 7.81
CA LEU A 88 -28.78 -16.99 7.07
C LEU A 88 -27.29 -16.61 7.13
N LEU A 89 -26.97 -15.31 7.25
CA LEU A 89 -25.60 -14.84 7.42
C LEU A 89 -25.01 -15.25 8.76
N ASN A 90 -25.79 -15.12 9.85
CA ASN A 90 -25.36 -15.51 11.18
C ASN A 90 -25.11 -17.03 11.24
N GLN A 91 -26.04 -17.83 10.69
CA GLN A 91 -25.90 -19.29 10.59
C GLN A 91 -24.63 -19.70 9.83
N ALA A 92 -24.40 -19.10 8.66
CA ALA A 92 -23.19 -19.37 7.87
C ALA A 92 -21.89 -18.93 8.59
N ALA A 93 -21.94 -17.89 9.43
CA ALA A 93 -20.80 -17.51 10.26
C ALA A 93 -20.53 -18.54 11.37
N TRP A 94 -21.57 -19.08 12.02
CA TRP A 94 -21.42 -20.18 12.98
C TRP A 94 -20.86 -21.45 12.33
N GLU A 95 -21.31 -21.80 11.12
CA GLU A 95 -20.74 -22.95 10.38
C GLU A 95 -19.24 -22.79 10.11
N VAL A 96 -18.80 -21.56 9.82
CA VAL A 96 -17.37 -21.25 9.67
C VAL A 96 -16.63 -21.45 11.01
N ALA A 97 -17.17 -20.96 12.11
CA ALA A 97 -16.61 -21.15 13.45
C ALA A 97 -16.48 -22.64 13.80
N GLU A 98 -17.56 -23.41 13.65
CA GLU A 98 -17.62 -24.86 13.92
C GLU A 98 -16.62 -25.67 13.10
N ARG A 99 -16.40 -25.30 11.84
CA ARG A 99 -15.47 -25.99 10.95
C ARG A 99 -14.00 -25.70 11.27
N THR A 100 -13.71 -24.51 11.80
CA THR A 100 -12.33 -23.99 11.86
C THR A 100 -11.76 -23.96 13.27
N LEU A 101 -12.59 -23.73 14.29
CA LEU A 101 -12.17 -23.71 15.67
C LEU A 101 -12.11 -25.13 16.25
N PRO A 102 -11.20 -25.40 17.19
CA PRO A 102 -11.21 -26.65 17.95
C PRO A 102 -12.52 -26.82 18.72
N GLU A 103 -13.01 -28.06 18.89
CA GLU A 103 -14.26 -28.36 19.61
C GLU A 103 -14.33 -27.76 21.03
N ASN A 104 -13.19 -27.56 21.70
CA ASN A 104 -13.10 -27.01 23.05
C ASN A 104 -12.70 -25.52 23.07
N SER A 105 -12.91 -24.78 21.97
CA SER A 105 -12.56 -23.36 21.89
C SER A 105 -13.45 -22.52 22.80
N THR A 106 -12.85 -21.74 23.70
CA THR A 106 -13.59 -20.78 24.55
C THR A 106 -14.25 -19.67 23.72
N LEU A 107 -13.82 -19.47 22.47
CA LEU A 107 -14.33 -18.44 21.58
C LEU A 107 -15.81 -18.65 21.22
N PHE A 108 -16.29 -19.90 21.18
CA PHE A 108 -17.71 -20.17 20.98
C PHE A 108 -18.56 -19.56 22.11
N GLU A 109 -18.11 -19.73 23.36
CA GLU A 109 -18.79 -19.18 24.53
C GLU A 109 -18.72 -17.65 24.54
N GLU A 110 -17.57 -17.07 24.19
CA GLU A 110 -17.41 -15.62 24.12
C GLU A 110 -18.32 -14.98 23.07
N ILE A 111 -18.40 -15.57 21.86
CA ILE A 111 -19.29 -15.10 20.80
C ILE A 111 -20.75 -15.15 21.27
N ALA A 112 -21.19 -16.29 21.80
CA ALA A 112 -22.56 -16.47 22.28
C ALA A 112 -22.92 -15.57 23.48
N THR A 113 -21.93 -15.22 24.31
CA THR A 113 -22.15 -14.43 25.53
C THR A 113 -22.19 -12.92 25.25
N HIS A 114 -21.37 -12.44 24.31
CA HIS A 114 -21.11 -11.00 24.16
C HIS A 114 -21.72 -10.38 22.92
N ILE A 115 -22.09 -11.15 21.89
CA ILE A 115 -22.85 -10.62 20.75
C ILE A 115 -24.35 -10.71 21.07
N PRO A 116 -25.11 -9.60 21.04
CA PRO A 116 -26.56 -9.62 21.23
C PRO A 116 -27.28 -10.49 20.19
N SER A 117 -28.34 -11.19 20.60
CA SER A 117 -29.12 -12.07 19.71
C SER A 117 -29.86 -11.32 18.59
N GLU A 118 -30.22 -10.06 18.85
CA GLU A 118 -30.77 -9.12 17.87
C GLU A 118 -29.71 -8.55 16.90
N GLY A 119 -28.43 -8.84 17.14
CA GLY A 119 -27.30 -8.35 16.37
C GLY A 119 -26.92 -6.90 16.67
N LEU A 120 -25.92 -6.41 15.94
CA LEU A 120 -25.52 -5.01 15.90
C LEU A 120 -25.89 -4.43 14.54
N LEU A 121 -26.14 -3.12 14.49
CA LEU A 121 -26.27 -2.41 13.24
C LEU A 121 -24.88 -2.13 12.64
N CYS A 122 -24.48 -2.93 11.66
CA CYS A 122 -23.21 -2.69 10.97
C CYS A 122 -23.36 -1.59 9.91
N ALA A 123 -22.56 -0.53 10.05
CA ALA A 123 -22.41 0.53 9.05
C ALA A 123 -21.05 0.36 8.38
N VAL A 124 -21.05 0.11 7.07
CA VAL A 124 -19.85 -0.31 6.35
C VAL A 124 -19.61 0.56 5.13
N ALA A 125 -18.38 1.06 5.00
CA ALA A 125 -17.90 1.70 3.78
C ALA A 125 -16.43 1.40 3.49
N ALA A 126 -16.06 1.45 2.21
CA ALA A 126 -14.69 1.46 1.75
C ALA A 126 -14.20 2.92 1.64
N GLY A 127 -13.06 3.19 2.25
CA GLY A 127 -12.38 4.47 2.22
C GLY A 127 -12.05 4.89 0.79
N ALA A 128 -12.16 6.19 0.54
CA ALA A 128 -11.72 6.83 -0.68
C ALA A 128 -10.75 7.98 -0.31
N ARG A 129 -10.08 8.56 -1.31
CA ARG A 129 -9.25 9.76 -1.10
C ARG A 129 -10.16 10.98 -0.98
N GLU A 130 -10.86 11.05 0.13
CA GLU A 130 -11.88 12.04 0.46
C GLU A 130 -11.90 12.32 1.98
N PRO A 131 -12.62 13.35 2.46
CA PRO A 131 -12.81 13.59 3.88
C PRO A 131 -13.41 12.37 4.61
N LEU A 132 -13.00 12.12 5.84
CA LEU A 132 -13.48 10.96 6.61
C LEU A 132 -14.98 11.03 6.86
N GLY A 133 -15.50 12.24 7.12
CA GLY A 133 -16.93 12.45 7.30
C GLY A 133 -17.75 11.92 6.13
N TRP A 134 -17.24 12.02 4.90
CA TRP A 134 -17.92 11.51 3.70
C TRP A 134 -18.00 9.99 3.73
N THR A 135 -16.88 9.30 3.95
CA THR A 135 -16.86 7.83 4.07
C THR A 135 -17.83 7.34 5.16
N ILE A 136 -17.89 8.02 6.30
CA ILE A 136 -18.80 7.64 7.39
C ILE A 136 -20.26 7.84 6.98
N ILE A 137 -20.61 8.96 6.35
CA ILE A 137 -21.98 9.16 5.84
C ILE A 137 -22.35 8.07 4.82
N ARG A 138 -21.45 7.67 3.92
CA ARG A 138 -21.69 6.54 3.01
C ARG A 138 -21.98 5.24 3.78
N ALA A 139 -21.20 4.96 4.84
CA ALA A 139 -21.41 3.79 5.70
C ALA A 139 -22.79 3.81 6.40
N LEU A 140 -23.18 4.97 6.95
CA LEU A 140 -24.48 5.15 7.60
C LEU A 140 -25.63 5.07 6.59
N ALA A 141 -25.46 5.63 5.39
CA ALA A 141 -26.44 5.55 4.31
C ALA A 141 -26.71 4.09 3.91
N ASN A 142 -25.66 3.26 3.85
CA ASN A 142 -25.79 1.83 3.60
C ASN A 142 -26.59 1.12 4.71
N ALA A 143 -26.29 1.39 5.99
CA ALA A 143 -27.05 0.86 7.12
C ALA A 143 -28.53 1.31 7.09
N VAL A 144 -28.79 2.58 6.78
CA VAL A 144 -30.16 3.12 6.64
C VAL A 144 -30.93 2.40 5.54
N ARG A 145 -30.32 2.15 4.38
CA ARG A 145 -30.95 1.44 3.26
C ARG A 145 -31.34 0.02 3.64
N GLN A 146 -30.51 -0.66 4.42
CA GLN A 146 -30.79 -2.02 4.87
C GLN A 146 -32.00 -2.07 5.82
N VAL A 147 -31.98 -1.24 6.88
CA VAL A 147 -33.02 -1.28 7.93
C VAL A 147 -34.38 -0.76 7.42
N TRP A 148 -34.40 0.32 6.63
CA TRP A 148 -35.62 0.99 6.19
C TRP A 148 -35.96 0.79 4.70
N SER A 149 -35.48 -0.29 4.07
CA SER A 149 -35.86 -0.64 2.68
C SER A 149 -37.37 -0.81 2.50
N ARG A 150 -38.07 -1.33 3.52
CA ARG A 150 -39.51 -1.64 3.48
C ARG A 150 -40.31 -1.01 4.64
N LYS A 151 -39.68 -0.19 5.48
CA LYS A 151 -40.28 0.46 6.66
C LYS A 151 -40.42 1.97 6.42
N ARG A 152 -41.33 2.63 7.15
CA ARG A 152 -41.42 4.09 7.15
C ARG A 152 -40.13 4.66 7.75
N LYS A 153 -39.42 5.45 6.97
CA LYS A 153 -38.12 6.04 7.34
C LYS A 153 -38.31 7.29 8.22
N PRO A 154 -37.57 7.43 9.33
CA PRO A 154 -37.52 8.66 10.11
C PRO A 154 -36.90 9.82 9.29
N GLU A 155 -37.34 11.05 9.54
CA GLU A 155 -36.84 12.25 8.83
C GLU A 155 -35.32 12.43 9.01
N ALA A 156 -34.80 12.17 10.21
CA ALA A 156 -33.36 12.17 10.50
C ALA A 156 -32.54 11.24 9.57
N MET A 157 -33.12 10.10 9.16
CA MET A 157 -32.46 9.15 8.27
C MET A 157 -32.51 9.60 6.79
N GLN A 158 -33.40 10.53 6.44
CA GLN A 158 -33.45 11.12 5.11
C GLN A 158 -32.25 12.04 4.89
N ALA A 159 -31.88 12.85 5.89
CA ALA A 159 -30.71 13.73 5.83
C ALA A 159 -29.41 12.97 5.50
N ILE A 160 -29.22 11.78 6.09
CA ILE A 160 -28.06 10.91 5.80
C ILE A 160 -28.00 10.53 4.32
N LEU A 161 -29.15 10.21 3.72
CA LEU A 161 -29.23 9.81 2.31
C LEU A 161 -29.10 11.01 1.37
N ASP A 162 -29.57 12.18 1.79
CA ASP A 162 -29.41 13.41 1.02
C ASP A 162 -27.92 13.80 0.95
N TRP A 163 -27.19 13.71 2.08
CA TRP A 163 -25.73 13.91 2.10
C TRP A 163 -24.99 12.87 1.26
N ASP A 164 -25.38 11.59 1.27
CA ASP A 164 -24.81 10.57 0.38
C ASP A 164 -25.00 10.93 -1.11
N GLY A 165 -26.16 11.48 -1.46
CA GLY A 165 -26.43 12.05 -2.78
C GLY A 165 -25.50 13.23 -3.11
N GLU A 166 -25.28 14.16 -2.19
CA GLU A 166 -24.37 15.30 -2.36
C GLU A 166 -22.89 14.88 -2.47
N ILE A 167 -22.49 13.83 -1.77
CA ILE A 167 -21.13 13.25 -1.86
C ILE A 167 -20.89 12.73 -3.27
N SER A 168 -21.87 12.06 -3.88
CA SER A 168 -21.75 11.52 -5.25
C SER A 168 -21.49 12.58 -6.33
N VAL A 169 -21.84 13.86 -6.05
CA VAL A 169 -21.59 15.01 -6.91
C VAL A 169 -20.47 15.93 -6.41
N GLY A 170 -19.79 15.55 -5.32
CA GLY A 170 -18.64 16.25 -4.76
C GLY A 170 -18.97 17.61 -4.12
N ARG A 171 -20.17 17.78 -3.55
CA ARG A 171 -20.64 19.07 -2.98
C ARG A 171 -21.13 18.99 -1.55
N CYS A 172 -20.94 17.86 -0.88
CA CYS A 172 -21.40 17.67 0.49
C CYS A 172 -20.64 18.57 1.47
N GLN A 173 -21.37 19.33 2.28
CA GLN A 173 -20.83 20.20 3.34
C GLN A 173 -21.25 19.71 4.72
N VAL A 174 -21.15 18.41 4.97
CA VAL A 174 -21.41 17.83 6.28
C VAL A 174 -20.27 18.18 7.24
N THR A 175 -20.62 18.64 8.45
CA THR A 175 -19.68 18.95 9.53
C THR A 175 -19.49 17.73 10.45
N ASP A 176 -18.36 17.66 11.15
CA ASP A 176 -18.06 16.59 12.12
C ASP A 176 -19.18 16.41 13.16
N GLN A 177 -19.73 17.51 13.67
CA GLN A 177 -20.83 17.48 14.63
C GLN A 177 -22.10 16.87 14.03
N GLN A 178 -22.39 17.12 12.75
CA GLN A 178 -23.51 16.51 12.05
C GLN A 178 -23.28 15.02 11.82
N VAL A 179 -22.05 14.59 11.50
CA VAL A 179 -21.68 13.17 11.39
C VAL A 179 -21.91 12.46 12.72
N LEU A 180 -21.39 12.99 13.83
CA LEU A 180 -21.60 12.41 15.17
C LEU A 180 -23.07 12.34 15.56
N THR A 181 -23.83 13.41 15.26
CA THR A 181 -25.28 13.45 15.52
C THR A 181 -26.02 12.40 14.69
N ALA A 182 -25.62 12.18 13.44
CA ALA A 182 -26.21 11.15 12.57
C ALA A 182 -25.97 9.73 13.13
N ILE A 183 -24.77 9.44 13.64
CA ILE A 183 -24.47 8.16 14.30
C ILE A 183 -25.39 7.96 15.52
N GLN A 184 -25.52 8.98 16.38
CA GLN A 184 -26.38 8.91 17.57
C GLN A 184 -27.87 8.82 17.24
N GLN A 185 -28.32 9.47 16.17
CA GLN A 185 -29.70 9.36 15.71
C GLN A 185 -30.00 7.97 15.14
N LEU A 186 -29.02 7.35 14.48
CA LEU A 186 -29.15 6.01 13.93
C LEU A 186 -29.31 4.98 15.05
N THR A 187 -28.43 5.01 16.07
CA THR A 187 -28.53 4.09 17.24
C THR A 187 -29.86 4.21 17.96
N ARG A 188 -30.34 5.44 18.21
CA ARG A 188 -31.64 5.70 18.86
C ARG A 188 -32.82 5.25 18.01
N ALA A 189 -32.75 5.39 16.70
CA ALA A 189 -33.83 5.03 15.79
C ALA A 189 -33.98 3.51 15.62
N THR A 190 -32.89 2.75 15.76
CA THR A 190 -32.92 1.29 15.68
C THR A 190 -33.01 0.59 17.02
N SER A 191 -32.68 1.28 18.12
CA SER A 191 -32.50 0.65 19.44
C SER A 191 -31.45 -0.47 19.40
N LEU A 192 -30.39 -0.29 18.61
CA LEU A 192 -29.29 -1.24 18.45
C LEU A 192 -27.94 -0.53 18.63
N GLU A 193 -26.96 -1.27 19.10
CA GLU A 193 -25.56 -0.86 19.05
C GLU A 193 -25.09 -0.78 17.58
N VAL A 194 -24.13 0.12 17.30
CA VAL A 194 -23.61 0.32 15.94
C VAL A 194 -22.18 -0.15 15.84
N LEU A 195 -21.88 -0.97 14.82
CA LEU A 195 -20.52 -1.33 14.43
C LEU A 195 -20.15 -0.61 13.13
N LEU A 196 -19.38 0.47 13.23
CA LEU A 196 -18.89 1.25 12.10
C LEU A 196 -17.56 0.67 11.60
N ILE A 197 -17.54 0.13 10.38
CA ILE A 197 -16.35 -0.45 9.76
C ILE A 197 -15.96 0.36 8.53
N ILE A 198 -14.73 0.85 8.53
CA ILE A 198 -14.12 1.53 7.39
C ILE A 198 -13.02 0.64 6.81
N ASP A 199 -13.30 0.02 5.66
CA ASP A 199 -12.26 -0.69 4.89
C ASP A 199 -11.34 0.32 4.22
N GLU A 200 -10.05 0.01 4.07
CA GLU A 200 -9.04 0.91 3.50
C GLU A 200 -9.04 2.33 4.10
N LEU A 201 -9.19 2.46 5.42
CA LEU A 201 -9.15 3.74 6.15
C LEU A 201 -7.89 4.58 5.81
N GLY A 202 -6.82 3.91 5.40
CA GLY A 202 -5.58 4.55 4.94
C GLY A 202 -5.77 5.54 3.79
N LYS A 203 -6.81 5.39 2.95
CA LYS A 203 -7.11 6.36 1.88
C LYS A 203 -7.61 7.69 2.43
N ASN A 204 -8.44 7.64 3.47
CA ASN A 204 -8.88 8.84 4.19
C ASN A 204 -7.70 9.48 4.95
N LEU A 205 -6.84 8.68 5.58
CA LEU A 205 -5.62 9.19 6.23
C LEU A 205 -4.68 9.85 5.21
N GLN A 206 -4.45 9.25 4.05
CA GLN A 206 -3.68 9.87 2.96
C GLN A 206 -4.29 11.21 2.54
N TYR A 207 -5.62 11.25 2.35
CA TYR A 207 -6.30 12.50 2.01
C TYR A 207 -6.05 13.59 3.07
N ALA A 208 -6.22 13.25 4.36
CA ALA A 208 -5.98 14.16 5.47
C ALA A 208 -4.51 14.64 5.53
N SER A 209 -3.54 13.77 5.22
CA SER A 209 -2.13 14.16 5.21
C SER A 209 -1.76 15.09 4.06
N TYR A 210 -2.32 14.89 2.87
CA TYR A 210 -2.09 15.78 1.73
C TYR A 210 -2.78 17.14 1.85
N HIS A 211 -3.96 17.21 2.48
CA HIS A 211 -4.75 18.44 2.58
C HIS A 211 -4.59 19.17 3.92
N ARG A 212 -3.76 18.65 4.85
CA ARG A 212 -3.59 19.15 6.23
C ARG A 212 -4.93 19.37 6.96
N SER A 213 -5.91 18.51 6.68
CA SER A 213 -7.22 18.54 7.32
C SER A 213 -7.09 17.99 8.74
N THR A 214 -6.80 18.86 9.71
CA THR A 214 -6.85 18.52 11.14
C THR A 214 -8.27 18.18 11.61
N GLU A 215 -9.29 18.65 10.89
CA GLU A 215 -10.70 18.36 11.14
C GLU A 215 -11.00 16.85 11.01
N ASP A 216 -10.56 16.20 9.92
CA ASP A 216 -10.81 14.76 9.70
C ASP A 216 -10.23 13.86 10.81
N LEU A 217 -9.11 14.26 11.39
CA LEU A 217 -8.43 13.53 12.47
C LEU A 217 -9.11 13.78 13.80
N TYR A 218 -9.59 15.00 14.02
CA TYR A 218 -10.39 15.34 15.18
C TYR A 218 -11.68 14.51 15.21
N LEU A 219 -12.32 14.27 14.06
CA LEU A 219 -13.46 13.36 13.95
C LEU A 219 -13.13 11.92 14.41
N LEU A 220 -11.98 11.36 14.03
CA LEU A 220 -11.54 10.05 14.54
C LEU A 220 -11.40 10.04 16.05
N GLN A 221 -10.82 11.09 16.63
CA GLN A 221 -10.71 11.22 18.07
C GLN A 221 -12.11 11.26 18.71
N GLN A 222 -13.02 12.08 18.18
CA GLN A 222 -14.37 12.20 18.73
C GLN A 222 -15.14 10.88 18.66
N ILE A 223 -14.96 10.10 17.59
CA ILE A 223 -15.54 8.76 17.44
C ILE A 223 -14.94 7.78 18.46
N ALA A 224 -13.62 7.81 18.65
CA ALA A 224 -12.94 6.95 19.64
C ALA A 224 -13.25 7.31 21.11
N GLU A 225 -13.88 8.47 21.34
CA GLU A 225 -14.38 8.92 22.64
C GLU A 225 -15.92 8.83 22.75
N LEU A 226 -16.61 8.42 21.68
CA LEU A 226 -18.07 8.44 21.59
C LEU A 226 -18.68 7.30 22.41
N ARG A 227 -18.97 7.59 23.68
CA ARG A 227 -19.76 6.71 24.56
C ARG A 227 -21.18 7.22 24.66
N HIS A 228 -22.16 6.34 24.45
CA HIS A 228 -23.57 6.66 24.68
C HIS A 228 -24.11 5.81 25.84
N GLU A 229 -25.01 6.38 26.64
CA GLU A 229 -25.51 5.73 27.88
C GLU A 229 -26.40 4.51 27.60
N GLU A 230 -27.15 4.51 26.48
CA GLU A 230 -28.07 3.42 26.12
C GLU A 230 -27.53 2.40 25.09
N TYR A 231 -26.83 2.83 24.03
CA TYR A 231 -26.40 1.97 22.91
C TYR A 231 -24.98 2.34 22.48
N GLN A 232 -24.04 1.39 22.53
CA GLN A 232 -22.65 1.69 22.20
C GLN A 232 -22.40 1.85 20.70
N VAL A 233 -21.34 2.60 20.38
CA VAL A 233 -20.80 2.73 19.03
C VAL A 233 -19.39 2.14 19.02
N TYR A 234 -19.21 1.14 18.17
CA TYR A 234 -17.93 0.48 17.94
C TYR A 234 -17.35 0.94 16.61
N PHE A 235 -16.05 1.20 16.56
CA PHE A 235 -15.35 1.61 15.35
C PHE A 235 -14.23 0.62 15.00
N LEU A 236 -14.16 0.20 13.73
CA LEU A 236 -13.12 -0.67 13.20
C LEU A 236 -12.54 -0.11 11.89
N GLY A 237 -11.31 0.37 11.92
CA GLY A 237 -10.58 0.81 10.73
C GLY A 237 -9.64 -0.26 10.18
N LEU A 238 -9.70 -0.58 8.88
CA LEU A 238 -8.79 -1.52 8.24
C LEU A 238 -7.64 -0.77 7.53
N LEU A 239 -6.39 -1.12 7.84
CA LEU A 239 -5.18 -0.42 7.38
C LEU A 239 -4.15 -1.40 6.78
N HIS A 240 -3.39 -0.94 5.77
CA HIS A 240 -2.31 -1.74 5.15
C HIS A 240 -0.98 -1.66 5.90
N GLN A 241 -0.75 -0.53 6.53
CA GLN A 241 0.43 -0.22 7.33
C GLN A 241 -0.01 0.44 8.63
N SER A 242 0.93 0.65 9.54
CA SER A 242 0.64 1.38 10.78
C SER A 242 0.14 2.79 10.46
N PHE A 243 -0.63 3.34 11.40
CA PHE A 243 -1.18 4.70 11.29
C PHE A 243 -0.09 5.75 10.99
N VAL A 244 1.10 5.60 11.59
CA VAL A 244 2.29 6.45 11.36
C VAL A 244 2.81 6.38 9.93
N GLY A 245 2.68 5.25 9.23
CA GLY A 245 3.14 5.13 7.85
C GLY A 245 2.42 6.09 6.88
N TYR A 246 1.29 6.66 7.29
CA TYR A 246 0.51 7.62 6.49
C TYR A 246 0.86 9.09 6.80
N SER A 247 1.73 9.36 7.79
CA SER A 247 2.10 10.71 8.23
C SER A 247 3.45 11.21 7.69
N GLU A 248 4.07 10.49 6.74
CA GLU A 248 5.38 10.86 6.16
C GLU A 248 5.38 12.24 5.48
N ALA A 249 4.24 12.70 4.98
CA ALA A 249 4.10 14.00 4.33
C ALA A 249 3.87 15.18 5.30
N LEU A 250 3.75 14.91 6.61
CA LEU A 250 3.36 15.88 7.63
C LEU A 250 4.55 16.44 8.40
N SER A 251 4.36 17.63 8.99
CA SER A 251 5.32 18.22 9.92
C SER A 251 5.42 17.42 11.23
N ALA A 252 6.50 17.61 11.99
CA ALA A 252 6.70 16.92 13.27
C ALA A 252 5.58 17.22 14.31
N ILE A 253 4.98 18.41 14.26
CA ILE A 253 3.88 18.79 15.16
C ILE A 253 2.62 18.01 14.80
N GLU A 254 2.26 17.96 13.51
CA GLU A 254 1.11 17.20 13.02
C GLU A 254 1.29 15.69 13.27
N GLN A 255 2.50 15.15 13.07
CA GLN A 255 2.81 13.75 13.41
C GLN A 255 2.59 13.43 14.89
N ASN A 256 2.90 14.36 15.80
CA ASN A 256 2.65 14.18 17.23
C ASN A 256 1.15 14.16 17.54
N GLU A 257 0.34 15.02 16.91
CA GLU A 257 -1.12 14.97 17.06
C GLU A 257 -1.70 13.65 16.54
N TRP A 258 -1.23 13.15 15.39
CA TRP A 258 -1.63 11.84 14.86
C TRP A 258 -1.29 10.70 15.81
N THR A 259 -0.11 10.75 16.42
CA THR A 259 0.34 9.72 17.38
C THR A 259 -0.56 9.71 18.63
N LYS A 260 -1.00 10.88 19.12
CA LYS A 260 -1.95 10.98 20.23
C LYS A 260 -3.30 10.36 19.87
N ILE A 261 -3.81 10.63 18.66
CA ILE A 261 -5.08 10.09 18.19
C ILE A 261 -4.98 8.57 18.03
N GLN A 262 -3.90 8.07 17.41
CA GLN A 262 -3.65 6.64 17.27
C GLN A 262 -3.65 5.93 18.63
N GLY A 263 -3.11 6.56 19.69
CA GLY A 263 -3.10 6.00 21.05
C GLY A 263 -4.49 5.72 21.64
N ARG A 264 -5.57 6.23 21.01
CA ARG A 264 -6.97 5.98 21.38
C ARG A 264 -7.55 4.72 20.74
N PHE A 265 -6.88 4.20 19.71
CA PHE A 265 -7.26 2.99 19.01
C PHE A 265 -6.42 1.81 19.48
N GLU A 266 -7.07 0.71 19.80
CA GLU A 266 -6.38 -0.55 20.03
C GLU A 266 -6.00 -1.16 18.66
N ASN A 267 -4.70 -1.42 18.45
CA ASN A 267 -4.22 -2.01 17.19
C ASN A 267 -4.24 -3.54 17.28
N LEU A 268 -4.94 -4.16 16.33
CA LEU A 268 -5.00 -5.60 16.10
C LEU A 268 -4.17 -5.95 14.87
N GLN A 269 -3.16 -6.81 15.02
CA GLN A 269 -2.30 -7.21 13.90
C GLN A 269 -2.79 -8.52 13.30
N LEU A 270 -3.23 -8.48 12.04
CA LEU A 270 -3.56 -9.68 11.25
C LEU A 270 -2.38 -10.01 10.33
N ILE A 271 -1.27 -10.43 10.94
CA ILE A 271 -0.08 -10.90 10.24
C ILE A 271 0.09 -12.38 10.56
N GLU A 272 -0.23 -13.22 9.59
CA GLU A 272 -0.04 -14.67 9.69
C GLU A 272 1.44 -15.05 9.62
N SER A 273 1.81 -16.13 10.31
CA SER A 273 3.12 -16.74 10.10
C SER A 273 3.20 -17.42 8.73
N SER A 274 4.41 -17.60 8.20
CA SER A 274 4.63 -18.36 6.95
C SER A 274 4.09 -19.78 7.04
N SER A 275 4.17 -20.41 8.20
CA SER A 275 3.65 -21.76 8.43
C SER A 275 2.12 -21.83 8.38
N GLN A 276 1.42 -20.85 8.98
CA GLN A 276 -0.04 -20.77 8.89
C GLN A 276 -0.50 -20.48 7.46
N MET A 277 0.17 -19.56 6.75
CA MET A 277 -0.12 -19.32 5.33
C MET A 277 0.10 -20.57 4.47
N THR A 278 1.12 -21.37 4.76
CA THR A 278 1.34 -22.65 4.06
C THR A 278 0.20 -23.63 4.30
N ARG A 279 -0.34 -23.69 5.52
CA ARG A 279 -1.54 -24.48 5.83
C ARG A 279 -2.77 -23.97 5.07
N LEU A 280 -2.96 -22.67 4.97
CA LEU A 280 -4.05 -22.07 4.18
C LEU A 280 -3.95 -22.42 2.69
N ILE A 281 -2.75 -22.45 2.10
CA ILE A 281 -2.55 -22.95 0.73
C ILE A 281 -3.08 -24.39 0.62
N GLY A 282 -2.71 -25.24 1.57
CA GLY A 282 -3.13 -26.63 1.57
C GLY A 282 -4.63 -26.85 1.80
N MET A 283 -5.34 -25.87 2.38
CA MET A 283 -6.80 -25.88 2.50
C MET A 283 -7.49 -25.36 1.24
N ALA A 284 -6.80 -24.59 0.41
CA ALA A 284 -7.37 -24.01 -0.81
C ALA A 284 -7.35 -24.96 -2.01
N ILE A 285 -6.49 -25.99 -1.97
CA ILE A 285 -6.30 -26.95 -3.05
C ILE A 285 -6.96 -28.29 -2.69
N ASP A 286 -7.97 -28.68 -3.46
CA ASP A 286 -8.55 -30.01 -3.43
C ASP A 286 -7.73 -30.95 -4.31
N GLN A 287 -7.51 -32.17 -3.80
CA GLN A 287 -6.90 -33.25 -4.56
C GLN A 287 -7.87 -34.42 -4.71
N SER A 288 -7.88 -35.05 -5.87
CA SER A 288 -8.64 -36.28 -6.09
C SER A 288 -8.01 -37.47 -5.35
N ASP A 289 -8.86 -38.42 -4.92
CA ASP A 289 -8.41 -39.62 -4.22
C ASP A 289 -7.41 -40.45 -5.04
N SER A 290 -7.48 -40.37 -6.37
CA SER A 290 -6.59 -41.12 -7.28
C SER A 290 -5.10 -40.76 -7.16
N ILE A 291 -4.79 -39.52 -6.78
CA ILE A 291 -3.40 -39.03 -6.66
C ILE A 291 -2.95 -38.85 -5.21
N ALA A 292 -3.87 -38.95 -4.24
CA ALA A 292 -3.60 -38.68 -2.83
C ALA A 292 -2.44 -39.55 -2.29
N LEU A 293 -2.35 -40.83 -2.69
CA LEU A 293 -1.27 -41.72 -2.28
C LEU A 293 0.10 -41.25 -2.81
N VAL A 294 0.16 -40.82 -4.07
CA VAL A 294 1.39 -40.32 -4.70
C VAL A 294 1.84 -39.02 -4.04
N CYS A 295 0.91 -38.07 -3.82
CA CYS A 295 1.20 -36.82 -3.11
C CYS A 295 1.76 -37.08 -1.70
N ASN A 296 1.14 -37.98 -0.94
CA ASN A 296 1.60 -38.34 0.41
C ASN A 296 3.00 -38.97 0.40
N GLN A 297 3.28 -39.89 -0.52
CA GLN A 297 4.60 -40.52 -0.63
C GLN A 297 5.68 -39.50 -0.99
N GLN A 298 5.44 -38.66 -1.99
CA GLN A 298 6.39 -37.62 -2.37
C GLN A 298 6.60 -36.59 -1.26
N ALA A 299 5.52 -36.16 -0.59
CA ALA A 299 5.59 -35.25 0.55
C ALA A 299 6.45 -35.83 1.68
N GLN A 300 6.36 -37.13 1.95
CA GLN A 300 7.19 -37.80 2.94
C GLN A 300 8.68 -37.79 2.56
N SER A 301 9.00 -38.06 1.29
CA SER A 301 10.37 -37.98 0.78
C SER A 301 10.92 -36.56 0.87
N TRP A 302 10.13 -35.56 0.50
CA TRP A 302 10.50 -34.15 0.62
C TRP A 302 10.65 -33.70 2.06
N HIS A 303 9.78 -34.17 2.96
CA HIS A 303 9.87 -33.88 4.39
C HIS A 303 11.20 -34.37 4.98
N GLN A 304 11.68 -35.54 4.55
CA GLN A 304 12.98 -36.07 4.95
C GLN A 304 14.13 -35.26 4.33
N ALA A 305 14.06 -34.95 3.03
CA ALA A 305 15.13 -34.23 2.33
C ALA A 305 15.29 -32.77 2.79
N LEU A 306 14.19 -32.13 3.24
CA LEU A 306 14.14 -30.74 3.69
C LEU A 306 14.02 -30.63 5.22
N GLN A 307 14.40 -31.67 5.97
CA GLN A 307 14.21 -31.72 7.42
C GLN A 307 14.78 -30.47 8.13
N SER A 308 15.97 -30.02 7.76
CA SER A 308 16.60 -28.81 8.34
C SER A 308 15.84 -27.51 8.04
N THR A 309 15.06 -27.47 6.96
CA THR A 309 14.27 -26.31 6.56
C THR A 309 12.87 -26.33 7.15
N LEU A 310 12.30 -27.52 7.33
CA LEU A 310 10.92 -27.71 7.81
C LEU A 310 10.81 -27.69 9.33
N ILE A 311 11.85 -28.10 10.06
CA ILE A 311 11.87 -28.03 11.54
C ILE A 311 11.62 -26.61 12.02
N ASP A 312 12.25 -25.61 11.40
CA ASP A 312 12.07 -24.19 11.76
C ASP A 312 10.66 -23.66 11.48
N GLN A 313 9.89 -24.34 10.63
CA GLN A 313 8.58 -23.89 10.16
C GLN A 313 7.41 -24.67 10.78
N GLU A 314 7.65 -25.73 11.57
CA GLU A 314 6.60 -26.58 12.14
C GLU A 314 5.60 -27.13 11.10
N ILE A 315 6.12 -27.53 9.94
CA ILE A 315 5.34 -28.07 8.82
C ILE A 315 5.51 -29.58 8.74
N SER A 316 4.42 -30.31 8.91
CA SER A 316 4.40 -31.78 8.80
C SER A 316 4.33 -32.24 7.35
N ALA A 317 4.69 -33.51 7.11
CA ALA A 317 4.54 -34.14 5.79
C ALA A 317 3.08 -34.10 5.27
N LYS A 318 2.09 -34.15 6.18
CA LYS A 318 0.66 -34.03 5.81
C LYS A 318 0.32 -32.65 5.25
N VAL A 319 0.87 -31.59 5.85
CA VAL A 319 0.69 -30.21 5.34
C VAL A 319 1.39 -30.04 3.99
N LEU A 320 2.57 -30.64 3.79
CA LEU A 320 3.22 -30.64 2.48
C LEU A 320 2.37 -31.37 1.43
N ALA A 321 1.84 -32.54 1.77
CA ALA A 321 0.99 -33.32 0.86
C ALA A 321 -0.23 -32.53 0.38
N SER A 322 -0.84 -31.69 1.22
CA SER A 322 -2.01 -30.89 0.84
C SER A 322 -1.68 -29.67 -0.02
N THR A 323 -0.40 -29.27 -0.15
CA THR A 323 0.01 -28.12 -0.97
C THR A 323 0.33 -28.46 -2.42
N TYR A 324 0.27 -29.74 -2.79
CA TYR A 324 0.44 -30.16 -4.18
C TYR A 324 -0.65 -29.57 -5.09
N PRO A 325 -0.31 -29.18 -6.35
CA PRO A 325 0.93 -29.47 -7.06
C PRO A 325 1.99 -28.37 -6.97
N LEU A 326 2.01 -27.55 -5.92
CA LEU A 326 3.16 -26.70 -5.65
C LEU A 326 4.36 -27.56 -5.26
N HIS A 327 5.55 -27.20 -5.76
CA HIS A 327 6.78 -27.79 -5.25
C HIS A 327 6.91 -27.45 -3.75
N PRO A 328 7.40 -28.33 -2.86
CA PRO A 328 7.45 -28.04 -1.43
C PRO A 328 8.16 -26.73 -1.08
N LEU A 329 9.31 -26.45 -1.72
CA LEU A 329 9.98 -25.15 -1.56
C LEU A 329 9.15 -23.97 -2.08
N THR A 330 8.37 -24.14 -3.16
CA THR A 330 7.41 -23.13 -3.64
C THR A 330 6.34 -22.85 -2.58
N ALA A 331 5.77 -23.88 -1.96
CA ALA A 331 4.76 -23.74 -0.93
C ALA A 331 5.28 -22.97 0.31
N LEU A 332 6.55 -23.17 0.68
CA LEU A 332 7.20 -22.43 1.78
C LEU A 332 7.55 -20.98 1.43
N VAL A 333 7.96 -20.74 0.18
CA VAL A 333 8.48 -19.44 -0.27
C VAL A 333 7.36 -18.49 -0.68
N LEU A 334 6.27 -19.00 -1.25
CA LEU A 334 5.14 -18.21 -1.72
C LEU A 334 4.56 -17.28 -0.63
N PRO A 335 4.30 -17.73 0.61
CA PRO A 335 3.88 -16.85 1.70
C PRO A 335 4.84 -15.69 1.95
N LEU A 336 6.15 -15.95 1.97
CA LEU A 336 7.17 -14.93 2.24
C LEU A 336 7.24 -13.87 1.14
N LEU A 337 7.05 -14.29 -0.12
CA LEU A 337 6.93 -13.37 -1.25
C LEU A 337 5.69 -12.50 -1.13
N CYS A 338 4.55 -13.08 -0.78
CA CYS A 338 3.31 -12.33 -0.59
C CYS A 338 3.45 -11.31 0.55
N THR A 339 3.99 -11.68 1.71
CA THR A 339 4.15 -10.73 2.82
C THR A 339 5.05 -9.56 2.48
N ARG A 340 6.11 -9.77 1.68
CA ARG A 340 7.06 -8.70 1.31
C ARG A 340 6.63 -7.88 0.09
N TYR A 341 5.95 -8.51 -0.85
CA TYR A 341 5.74 -7.95 -2.19
C TYR A 341 4.27 -7.96 -2.64
N ALA A 342 3.31 -8.33 -1.78
CA ALA A 342 1.88 -8.19 -2.09
C ALA A 342 1.50 -6.71 -2.17
N GLN A 343 1.56 -6.17 -3.38
CA GLN A 343 0.97 -4.90 -3.79
C GLN A 343 0.18 -5.14 -5.08
N ASN A 344 -0.84 -4.32 -5.34
CA ASN A 344 -1.65 -4.36 -6.57
C ASN A 344 -2.28 -5.72 -6.85
N ASP A 345 -3.07 -6.22 -5.90
CA ASP A 345 -3.85 -7.46 -6.00
C ASP A 345 -3.05 -8.77 -6.14
N ARG A 346 -1.70 -8.74 -6.14
CA ARG A 346 -0.84 -9.94 -6.17
C ARG A 346 -0.73 -10.60 -4.79
N SER A 347 -1.84 -11.11 -4.30
CA SER A 347 -1.93 -11.85 -3.04
C SER A 347 -1.69 -13.36 -3.24
N LEU A 348 -1.53 -14.08 -2.12
CA LEU A 348 -1.49 -15.54 -2.09
C LEU A 348 -2.71 -16.14 -2.80
N PHE A 349 -3.91 -15.66 -2.48
CA PHE A 349 -5.14 -16.18 -3.08
C PHE A 349 -5.25 -15.83 -4.57
N THR A 350 -4.87 -14.63 -4.98
CA THR A 350 -4.87 -14.25 -6.40
C THR A 350 -3.94 -15.15 -7.21
N PHE A 351 -2.76 -15.49 -6.68
CA PHE A 351 -1.85 -16.44 -7.33
C PHE A 351 -2.47 -17.83 -7.48
N LEU A 352 -3.19 -18.30 -6.45
CA LEU A 352 -3.84 -19.59 -6.48
C LEU A 352 -5.00 -19.61 -7.48
N THR A 353 -5.86 -18.60 -7.48
CA THR A 353 -7.20 -18.69 -8.10
C THR A 353 -7.40 -17.88 -9.38
N SER A 354 -6.51 -16.94 -9.70
CA SER A 354 -6.64 -16.15 -10.93
C SER A 354 -6.31 -16.97 -12.19
N ASP A 355 -6.86 -16.52 -13.32
CA ASP A 355 -6.53 -17.03 -14.66
C ASP A 355 -5.34 -16.28 -15.30
N GLU A 356 -4.57 -15.53 -14.50
CA GLU A 356 -3.42 -14.78 -14.99
C GLU A 356 -2.32 -15.70 -15.55
N PRO A 357 -1.49 -15.20 -16.48
CA PRO A 357 -0.27 -15.90 -16.87
C PRO A 357 0.57 -16.28 -15.64
N HIS A 358 1.10 -17.51 -15.65
CA HIS A 358 1.95 -18.05 -14.57
C HIS A 358 1.26 -18.29 -13.21
N ALA A 359 -0.04 -18.02 -13.06
CA ALA A 359 -0.82 -18.41 -11.89
C ALA A 359 -1.01 -19.94 -11.78
N LEU A 360 -1.40 -20.43 -10.60
CA LEU A 360 -1.59 -21.87 -10.37
C LEU A 360 -2.68 -22.45 -11.28
N THR A 361 -3.83 -21.77 -11.45
CA THR A 361 -4.90 -22.22 -12.35
C THR A 361 -4.40 -22.48 -13.77
N ARG A 362 -3.55 -21.59 -14.30
CA ARG A 362 -2.95 -21.74 -15.63
C ARG A 362 -1.97 -22.91 -15.69
N PHE A 363 -1.20 -23.12 -14.62
CA PHE A 363 -0.30 -24.28 -14.50
C PHE A 363 -1.09 -25.59 -14.56
N LEU A 364 -2.18 -25.70 -13.79
CA LEU A 364 -3.05 -26.88 -13.76
C LEU A 364 -3.66 -27.23 -15.13
N GLN A 365 -4.00 -26.22 -15.93
CA GLN A 365 -4.57 -26.42 -17.26
C GLN A 365 -3.55 -26.84 -18.32
N THR A 366 -2.28 -26.47 -18.15
CA THR A 366 -1.24 -26.61 -19.18
C THR A 366 -0.31 -27.81 -18.96
N HIS A 367 -0.22 -28.32 -17.74
CA HIS A 367 0.62 -29.47 -17.40
C HIS A 367 -0.21 -30.75 -17.30
N GLN A 368 0.39 -31.88 -17.65
CA GLN A 368 -0.28 -33.17 -17.73
C GLN A 368 0.32 -34.17 -16.75
N LEU A 369 -0.50 -35.15 -16.36
CA LEU A 369 -0.05 -36.31 -15.60
C LEU A 369 0.40 -37.42 -16.56
N GLU A 370 1.63 -37.90 -16.39
CA GLU A 370 2.24 -38.98 -17.17
C GLU A 370 2.69 -40.10 -16.23
N ASP A 371 2.07 -41.28 -16.32
CA ASP A 371 2.45 -42.49 -15.56
C ASP A 371 2.70 -42.25 -14.06
N ASP A 372 1.70 -41.68 -13.36
CA ASP A 372 1.73 -41.29 -11.94
C ASP A 372 2.83 -40.26 -11.59
N ARG A 373 3.39 -39.59 -12.60
CA ARG A 373 4.31 -38.47 -12.46
C ARG A 373 3.62 -37.21 -12.93
N PHE A 374 3.82 -36.15 -12.17
CA PHE A 374 3.40 -34.83 -12.58
C PHE A 374 4.44 -33.81 -12.16
N SER A 375 4.59 -32.79 -12.99
CA SER A 375 5.42 -31.64 -12.69
C SER A 375 4.82 -30.85 -11.53
N THR A 376 5.70 -30.32 -10.68
CA THR A 376 5.30 -29.37 -9.64
C THR A 376 5.57 -27.93 -10.08
N LEU A 377 4.81 -26.98 -9.54
CA LEU A 377 5.06 -25.56 -9.77
C LEU A 377 6.29 -25.13 -8.96
N LYS A 378 7.38 -24.76 -9.64
CA LYS A 378 8.70 -24.50 -9.06
C LYS A 378 8.97 -23.00 -8.85
N LEU A 379 10.00 -22.68 -8.06
CA LEU A 379 10.36 -21.29 -7.72
C LEU A 379 10.59 -20.41 -8.96
N TYR A 380 11.27 -20.91 -10.00
CA TYR A 380 11.49 -20.10 -11.19
C TYR A 380 10.19 -19.65 -11.89
N GLN A 381 9.07 -20.37 -11.70
CA GLN A 381 7.76 -19.98 -12.25
C GLN A 381 7.07 -18.94 -11.37
N LEU A 382 7.27 -18.99 -10.04
CA LEU A 382 6.86 -17.89 -9.16
C LEU A 382 7.57 -16.59 -9.52
N TYR A 383 8.80 -16.68 -10.04
CA TYR A 383 9.57 -15.51 -10.44
C TYR A 383 8.81 -14.81 -11.57
N ASP A 384 8.37 -15.58 -12.57
CA ASP A 384 7.64 -15.03 -13.70
C ASP A 384 6.32 -14.38 -13.26
N TYR A 385 5.60 -14.98 -12.31
CA TYR A 385 4.34 -14.41 -11.79
C TYR A 385 4.52 -13.12 -10.98
N PHE A 386 5.48 -13.07 -10.04
CA PHE A 386 5.64 -11.91 -9.15
C PHE A 386 6.54 -10.83 -9.75
N VAL A 387 7.53 -11.21 -10.56
CA VAL A 387 8.64 -10.33 -10.91
C VAL A 387 8.43 -9.65 -12.25
N GLU A 388 7.87 -10.33 -13.24
CA GLU A 388 7.59 -9.70 -14.55
C GLU A 388 6.41 -8.73 -14.49
N SER A 389 5.47 -8.91 -13.54
CA SER A 389 4.31 -8.04 -13.37
C SER A 389 4.63 -6.74 -12.59
N VAL A 390 5.67 -6.73 -11.75
CA VAL A 390 6.02 -5.61 -10.86
C VAL A 390 6.92 -4.56 -11.53
N ALA A 391 7.38 -4.79 -12.76
CA ALA A 391 8.28 -3.91 -13.50
C ALA A 391 7.78 -2.45 -13.71
N GLY A 392 6.52 -2.14 -13.36
CA GLY A 392 5.96 -0.78 -13.38
C GLY A 392 5.99 0.00 -12.05
N LEU A 393 6.37 -0.60 -10.91
CA LEU A 393 6.15 -0.03 -9.56
C LEU A 393 7.44 0.06 -8.73
N ALA A 394 8.44 0.73 -9.29
CA ALA A 394 9.70 1.06 -8.64
C ALA A 394 9.54 2.14 -7.53
N SER A 395 8.71 1.88 -6.53
CA SER A 395 8.63 2.67 -5.30
C SER A 395 8.67 1.77 -4.07
N GLN A 396 9.82 1.80 -3.40
CA GLN A 396 10.13 1.28 -2.05
C GLN A 396 10.87 -0.07 -1.96
N VAL A 397 11.98 0.01 -1.19
CA VAL A 397 12.84 -1.01 -0.54
C VAL A 397 13.21 -2.26 -1.36
N ASN A 398 14.50 -2.37 -1.72
CA ASN A 398 15.18 -3.44 -2.49
C ASN A 398 15.21 -3.31 -4.02
N LEU A 399 14.86 -2.15 -4.59
CA LEU A 399 15.00 -1.83 -6.02
C LEU A 399 16.35 -2.27 -6.62
N GLN A 400 17.42 -2.12 -5.85
CA GLN A 400 18.77 -2.52 -6.21
C GLN A 400 18.91 -4.02 -6.58
N ARG A 401 18.46 -4.92 -5.69
CA ARG A 401 18.56 -6.37 -5.85
C ARG A 401 17.76 -6.84 -7.07
N TRP A 402 16.61 -6.20 -7.28
CA TRP A 402 15.68 -6.51 -8.34
C TRP A 402 16.22 -6.18 -9.73
N VAL A 403 16.82 -5.00 -9.90
CA VAL A 403 17.41 -4.58 -11.19
C VAL A 403 18.57 -5.48 -11.61
N GLU A 404 19.39 -5.93 -10.66
CA GLU A 404 20.52 -6.83 -10.94
C GLU A 404 20.06 -8.23 -11.38
N ILE A 405 19.10 -8.81 -10.67
CA ILE A 405 18.53 -10.11 -11.04
C ILE A 405 17.89 -10.04 -12.44
N GLN A 406 17.15 -8.97 -12.73
CA GLN A 406 16.53 -8.73 -14.05
C GLN A 406 17.58 -8.61 -15.16
N GLY A 407 18.67 -7.85 -14.93
CA GLY A 407 19.75 -7.71 -15.91
C GLY A 407 20.38 -9.05 -16.29
N LEU A 408 20.77 -9.85 -15.29
CA LEU A 408 21.38 -11.16 -15.53
C LEU A 408 20.42 -12.17 -16.18
N ILE A 409 19.14 -12.12 -15.84
CA ILE A 409 18.11 -12.95 -16.49
C ILE A 409 17.89 -12.50 -17.94
N GLN A 410 17.87 -11.20 -18.23
CA GLN A 410 17.72 -10.69 -19.59
C GLN A 410 18.91 -11.08 -20.47
N ASP A 411 20.12 -11.03 -19.93
CA ASP A 411 21.33 -11.50 -20.63
C ASP A 411 21.25 -13.01 -20.91
N ALA A 412 20.83 -13.82 -19.94
CA ALA A 412 20.61 -15.25 -20.15
C ALA A 412 19.50 -15.54 -21.18
N ARG A 413 18.44 -14.73 -21.25
CA ARG A 413 17.37 -14.84 -22.27
C ARG A 413 17.93 -14.63 -23.67
N SER A 414 18.81 -13.64 -23.85
CA SER A 414 19.43 -13.38 -25.16
C SER A 414 20.26 -14.57 -25.67
N GLN A 415 20.75 -15.42 -24.76
CA GLN A 415 21.56 -16.59 -25.07
C GLN A 415 20.74 -17.88 -25.23
N ASN A 416 19.42 -17.85 -25.03
CA ASN A 416 18.51 -19.01 -25.10
C ASN A 416 18.92 -20.22 -24.23
N ASP A 417 19.54 -19.99 -23.07
CA ASP A 417 19.90 -21.06 -22.13
C ASP A 417 18.81 -21.22 -21.05
N GLU A 418 17.88 -22.16 -21.28
CA GLU A 418 16.75 -22.40 -20.37
C GLU A 418 17.16 -22.84 -18.97
N ASP A 419 18.22 -23.64 -18.85
CA ASP A 419 18.66 -24.17 -17.56
C ASP A 419 19.29 -23.06 -16.71
N ILE A 420 20.13 -22.23 -17.33
CA ILE A 420 20.67 -21.04 -16.67
C ILE A 420 19.54 -20.09 -16.25
N LEU A 421 18.53 -19.90 -17.10
CA LEU A 421 17.37 -19.06 -16.75
C LEU A 421 16.61 -19.59 -15.53
N LYS A 422 16.29 -20.89 -15.50
CA LYS A 422 15.60 -21.52 -14.36
C LYS A 422 16.42 -21.38 -13.08
N LEU A 423 17.74 -21.55 -13.18
CA LEU A 423 18.67 -21.43 -12.06
C LEU A 423 18.76 -19.99 -11.53
N LEU A 424 18.97 -19.00 -12.40
CA LEU A 424 19.03 -17.58 -12.01
C LEU A 424 17.72 -17.11 -11.38
N LYS A 425 16.56 -17.47 -11.94
CA LYS A 425 15.25 -17.14 -11.34
C LYS A 425 15.11 -17.75 -9.94
N THR A 426 15.52 -19.00 -9.77
CA THR A 426 15.45 -19.72 -8.49
C THR A 426 16.34 -19.09 -7.42
N VAL A 427 17.61 -18.84 -7.74
CA VAL A 427 18.55 -18.17 -6.81
C VAL A 427 18.04 -16.75 -6.51
N GLY A 428 17.52 -16.04 -7.52
CA GLY A 428 16.96 -14.71 -7.38
C GLY A 428 15.83 -14.64 -6.36
N ILE A 429 14.83 -15.52 -6.46
CA ILE A 429 13.74 -15.59 -5.46
C ILE A 429 14.29 -15.85 -4.06
N LEU A 430 15.14 -16.86 -3.91
CA LEU A 430 15.66 -17.23 -2.59
C LEU A 430 16.44 -16.06 -1.95
N ASN A 431 17.20 -15.31 -2.75
CA ASN A 431 17.89 -14.13 -2.26
C ASN A 431 16.92 -12.94 -1.98
N LEU A 432 15.78 -12.83 -2.68
CA LEU A 432 14.77 -11.80 -2.44
C LEU A 432 13.98 -12.01 -1.14
N ILE A 433 13.78 -13.26 -0.72
CA ILE A 433 13.02 -13.60 0.49
C ILE A 433 13.87 -13.65 1.75
N THR A 434 15.16 -13.96 1.68
CA THR A 434 16.03 -13.95 2.85
C THR A 434 17.50 -14.04 2.48
N SER A 435 18.36 -13.48 3.34
CA SER A 435 19.81 -13.71 3.34
C SER A 435 20.27 -14.56 4.54
N THR A 436 19.34 -14.94 5.42
CA THR A 436 19.60 -15.70 6.65
C THR A 436 18.53 -16.78 6.87
N GLY A 437 18.84 -17.80 7.67
CA GLY A 437 17.90 -18.89 7.96
C GLY A 437 17.91 -20.02 6.92
N SER A 438 16.96 -20.95 7.06
CA SER A 438 16.99 -22.26 6.38
C SER A 438 16.46 -22.28 4.94
N LEU A 439 15.94 -21.15 4.45
CA LEU A 439 15.56 -20.92 3.04
C LEU A 439 16.60 -20.10 2.25
N LYS A 440 17.79 -19.90 2.81
CA LYS A 440 18.91 -19.24 2.13
C LYS A 440 19.34 -20.04 0.90
N ALA A 441 19.76 -19.35 -0.16
CA ALA A 441 20.15 -19.95 -1.44
C ALA A 441 21.48 -20.75 -1.36
N THR A 442 21.47 -21.93 -0.76
CA THR A 442 22.62 -22.85 -0.79
C THR A 442 22.68 -23.61 -2.11
N PRO A 443 23.87 -24.09 -2.56
CA PRO A 443 23.96 -24.92 -3.76
C PRO A 443 23.03 -26.14 -3.75
N ASP A 444 22.88 -26.78 -2.59
CA ASP A 444 22.02 -27.95 -2.42
C ASP A 444 20.53 -27.59 -2.45
N LEU A 445 20.11 -26.52 -1.76
CA LEU A 445 18.71 -26.09 -1.76
C LEU A 445 18.26 -25.65 -3.16
N VAL A 446 19.13 -24.94 -3.90
CA VAL A 446 18.86 -24.50 -5.27
C VAL A 446 18.74 -25.70 -6.22
N ALA A 447 19.62 -26.69 -6.09
CA ALA A 447 19.51 -27.91 -6.88
C ALA A 447 18.21 -28.68 -6.59
N LEU A 448 17.84 -28.80 -5.30
CA LEU A 448 16.58 -29.42 -4.89
C LEU A 448 15.36 -28.67 -5.44
N ALA A 449 15.34 -27.34 -5.40
CA ALA A 449 14.25 -26.51 -5.91
C ALA A 449 13.95 -26.67 -7.42
N LEU A 450 14.91 -27.21 -8.18
CA LEU A 450 14.80 -27.43 -9.62
C LEU A 450 14.40 -28.87 -9.97
N CYS A 451 14.48 -29.80 -9.02
CA CYS A 451 14.13 -31.21 -9.20
C CYS A 451 12.64 -31.45 -8.92
N ASP A 452 12.03 -32.44 -9.54
CA ASP A 452 10.65 -32.86 -9.19
C ASP A 452 10.63 -33.84 -8.00
N ARG A 453 11.74 -34.53 -7.76
CA ARG A 453 11.91 -35.45 -6.64
C ARG A 453 13.26 -35.24 -5.95
N PRO A 454 13.34 -35.45 -4.62
CA PRO A 454 14.59 -35.27 -3.88
C PRO A 454 15.56 -36.44 -4.10
N ASP A 455 15.09 -37.59 -4.58
CA ASP A 455 15.88 -38.81 -4.81
C ASP A 455 16.44 -38.93 -6.24
N ASP A 456 16.15 -37.98 -7.14
CA ASP A 456 16.68 -37.96 -8.50
C ASP A 456 18.14 -37.49 -8.54
N GLN A 457 19.05 -38.44 -8.34
CA GLN A 457 20.49 -38.20 -8.36
C GLN A 457 21.02 -37.69 -9.71
N ALA A 458 20.36 -38.04 -10.82
CA ALA A 458 20.79 -37.60 -12.14
C ALA A 458 20.48 -36.10 -12.32
N ALA A 459 19.26 -35.67 -11.95
CA ALA A 459 18.87 -34.26 -11.96
C ALA A 459 19.71 -33.42 -11.00
N LEU A 460 19.93 -33.90 -9.76
CA LEU A 460 20.78 -33.21 -8.79
C LEU A 460 22.22 -33.00 -9.31
N LYS A 461 22.80 -34.03 -9.93
CA LYS A 461 24.15 -33.93 -10.52
C LYS A 461 24.20 -32.94 -11.68
N HIS A 462 23.15 -32.91 -12.51
CA HIS A 462 23.01 -31.94 -13.60
C HIS A 462 22.98 -30.50 -13.07
N TRP A 463 22.09 -30.21 -12.12
CA TRP A 463 21.96 -28.85 -11.56
C TRP A 463 23.20 -28.39 -10.80
N ARG A 464 23.85 -29.27 -10.01
CA ARG A 464 25.13 -28.95 -9.36
C ARG A 464 26.22 -28.58 -10.37
N LYS A 465 26.29 -29.28 -11.51
CA LYS A 465 27.23 -28.96 -12.59
C LYS A 465 26.97 -27.58 -13.19
N GLN A 466 25.70 -27.19 -13.39
CA GLN A 466 25.35 -25.86 -13.89
C GLN A 466 25.67 -24.76 -12.88
N ILE A 467 25.38 -24.98 -11.60
CA ILE A 467 25.75 -24.07 -10.50
C ILE A 467 27.27 -23.82 -10.50
N ASP A 468 28.07 -24.88 -10.60
CA ASP A 468 29.53 -24.76 -10.64
C ASP A 468 30.04 -24.07 -11.90
N ALA A 469 29.36 -24.23 -13.04
CA ALA A 469 29.69 -23.50 -14.26
C ALA A 469 29.44 -21.99 -14.10
N LEU A 470 28.31 -21.59 -13.50
CA LEU A 470 27.98 -20.18 -13.25
C LEU A 470 28.90 -19.55 -12.21
N LYS A 471 29.30 -20.30 -11.17
CA LYS A 471 30.32 -19.88 -10.20
C LYS A 471 31.66 -19.58 -10.88
N LYS A 472 32.11 -20.46 -11.78
CA LYS A 472 33.36 -20.28 -12.53
C LYS A 472 33.32 -19.09 -13.50
N ARG A 473 32.14 -18.79 -14.06
CA ARG A 473 31.92 -17.64 -14.95
C ARG A 473 31.80 -16.31 -14.21
N GLY A 474 31.65 -16.33 -12.88
CA GLY A 474 31.43 -15.13 -12.07
C GLY A 474 30.00 -14.57 -12.16
N THR A 475 29.07 -15.29 -12.80
CA THR A 475 27.66 -14.88 -12.93
C THR A 475 26.91 -15.01 -11.60
N ILE A 476 27.32 -15.97 -10.76
CA ILE A 476 26.80 -16.15 -9.40
C ILE A 476 28.00 -16.22 -8.46
N ILE A 477 27.91 -15.50 -7.35
CA ILE A 477 28.95 -15.43 -6.33
C ILE A 477 28.62 -16.43 -5.23
N TYR A 478 29.61 -17.24 -4.87
CA TYR A 478 29.50 -18.18 -3.75
C TYR A 478 30.27 -17.67 -2.53
N ARG A 479 29.56 -17.36 -1.45
CA ARG A 479 30.13 -16.92 -0.17
C ARG A 479 30.38 -18.13 0.72
N SER A 480 31.58 -18.68 0.69
CA SER A 480 31.94 -19.93 1.39
C SER A 480 31.69 -19.89 2.91
N GLN A 481 31.92 -18.76 3.58
CA GLN A 481 31.69 -18.60 5.02
C GLN A 481 30.21 -18.69 5.40
N ALA A 482 29.34 -18.23 4.49
CA ALA A 482 27.90 -18.19 4.69
C ALA A 482 27.18 -19.34 3.97
N ASP A 483 27.87 -20.19 3.20
CA ASP A 483 27.29 -21.19 2.29
C ASP A 483 26.11 -20.63 1.47
N GLU A 484 26.34 -19.53 0.76
CA GLU A 484 25.27 -18.79 0.06
C GLU A 484 25.67 -18.47 -1.39
N LEU A 485 24.75 -18.71 -2.32
CA LEU A 485 24.79 -18.24 -3.70
C LEU A 485 24.11 -16.87 -3.79
N ARG A 486 24.75 -15.90 -4.44
CA ARG A 486 24.20 -14.56 -4.71
C ARG A 486 24.32 -14.19 -6.17
N ILE A 487 23.27 -13.53 -6.66
CA ILE A 487 23.21 -12.98 -8.03
C ILE A 487 23.81 -11.56 -8.11
N TRP A 488 23.93 -10.87 -6.98
CA TRP A 488 24.50 -9.52 -6.92
C TRP A 488 25.70 -9.44 -5.97
N GLU A 489 26.60 -8.49 -6.23
CA GLU A 489 27.77 -8.21 -5.37
C GLU A 489 27.37 -7.53 -4.06
N GLY A 490 26.24 -6.80 -4.04
CA GLY A 490 25.87 -5.94 -2.92
C GLY A 490 26.52 -4.58 -3.09
N SER A 491 25.72 -3.52 -3.01
CA SER A 491 26.28 -2.20 -2.75
C SER A 491 26.44 -2.08 -1.24
N ASP A 492 27.65 -1.77 -0.77
CA ASP A 492 27.86 -1.32 0.61
C ASP A 492 27.38 0.13 0.80
N PHE A 493 26.91 0.81 -0.25
CA PHE A 493 26.45 2.19 -0.20
C PHE A 493 24.96 2.28 0.15
N ASP A 494 24.69 2.58 1.42
CA ASP A 494 23.34 2.88 1.91
C ASP A 494 22.87 4.26 1.42
N VAL A 495 22.12 4.26 0.32
CA VAL A 495 21.54 5.47 -0.28
C VAL A 495 20.60 6.19 0.69
N GLU A 496 19.87 5.45 1.54
CA GLU A 496 18.89 6.03 2.47
C GLU A 496 19.60 6.79 3.58
N ALA A 497 20.60 6.16 4.21
CA ALA A 497 21.45 6.82 5.20
C ALA A 497 22.17 8.04 4.61
N ALA A 498 22.60 7.96 3.35
CA ALA A 498 23.22 9.09 2.65
C ALA A 498 22.22 10.25 2.43
N ILE A 499 20.96 9.96 2.08
CA ILE A 499 19.91 10.99 1.93
C ILE A 499 19.64 11.67 3.27
N VAL A 500 19.43 10.90 4.34
CA VAL A 500 19.17 11.44 5.69
C VAL A 500 20.29 12.39 6.11
N LYS A 501 21.55 11.97 5.96
CA LYS A 501 22.71 12.80 6.24
C LYS A 501 22.72 14.10 5.42
N GLN A 502 22.40 14.02 4.12
CA GLN A 502 22.33 15.20 3.27
C GLN A 502 21.19 16.17 3.66
N ILE A 503 20.04 15.65 4.09
CA ILE A 503 18.92 16.48 4.56
C ILE A 503 19.29 17.19 5.86
N GLU A 504 19.98 16.51 6.79
CA GLU A 504 20.49 17.13 8.01
C GLU A 504 21.49 18.26 7.73
N GLU A 505 22.41 18.05 6.78
CA GLU A 505 23.36 19.07 6.32
C GLU A 505 22.65 20.29 5.69
N GLN A 506 21.49 20.07 5.07
CA GLN A 506 20.66 21.11 4.44
C GLN A 506 19.72 21.84 5.41
N ALA A 507 19.70 21.49 6.70
CA ALA A 507 18.72 22.04 7.66
C ALA A 507 18.76 23.58 7.79
N ARG A 508 19.90 24.22 7.46
CA ARG A 508 20.08 25.68 7.52
C ARG A 508 19.83 26.40 6.19
N VAL A 509 19.61 25.67 5.10
CA VAL A 509 19.39 26.25 3.77
C VAL A 509 17.94 26.72 3.64
N SER A 510 17.74 27.92 3.10
CA SER A 510 16.39 28.47 2.93
C SER A 510 15.62 27.72 1.85
N LEU A 511 14.27 27.75 1.92
CA LEU A 511 13.45 27.09 0.90
C LEU A 511 13.63 27.76 -0.47
N ALA A 512 13.79 29.09 -0.49
CA ALA A 512 14.05 29.84 -1.71
C ALA A 512 15.37 29.43 -2.36
N GLU A 513 16.42 29.22 -1.57
CA GLU A 513 17.71 28.72 -2.07
C GLU A 513 17.60 27.29 -2.62
N LEU A 514 16.93 26.39 -1.90
CA LEU A 514 16.72 25.00 -2.33
C LEU A 514 15.94 24.93 -3.64
N LEU A 515 14.84 25.67 -3.77
CA LEU A 515 14.04 25.69 -5.00
C LEU A 515 14.77 26.38 -6.15
N THR A 516 15.55 27.42 -5.88
CA THR A 516 16.39 28.06 -6.92
C THR A 516 17.40 27.08 -7.50
N ALA A 517 18.01 26.24 -6.67
CA ALA A 517 18.97 25.22 -7.11
C ALA A 517 18.30 24.02 -7.79
N THR A 518 17.15 23.59 -7.30
CA THR A 518 16.50 22.36 -7.76
C THR A 518 15.54 22.56 -8.92
N HIS A 519 14.77 23.65 -8.93
CA HIS A 519 13.72 23.97 -9.89
C HIS A 519 13.74 25.47 -10.28
N PRO A 520 14.74 25.92 -11.06
CA PRO A 520 14.88 27.32 -11.44
C PRO A 520 13.71 27.79 -12.34
N LEU A 521 13.17 28.96 -12.02
CA LEU A 521 12.07 29.56 -12.78
C LEU A 521 12.57 30.20 -14.07
N LYS A 522 11.80 30.02 -15.15
CA LYS A 522 12.05 30.64 -16.45
C LYS A 522 11.27 31.95 -16.58
N PRO A 523 11.73 32.94 -17.33
CA PRO A 523 10.94 34.16 -17.57
C PRO A 523 9.59 33.88 -18.21
N ILE A 524 8.61 34.74 -17.94
CA ILE A 524 7.25 34.62 -18.47
C ILE A 524 6.90 35.80 -19.36
N VAL A 525 6.25 35.53 -20.48
CA VAL A 525 5.88 36.55 -21.48
C VAL A 525 4.47 37.06 -21.21
N ALA A 526 4.25 38.36 -21.37
CA ALA A 526 2.92 38.97 -21.39
C ALA A 526 2.21 38.63 -22.71
N GLN A 527 1.53 37.48 -22.77
CA GLN A 527 1.05 36.90 -24.03
C GLN A 527 0.02 37.77 -24.76
N ARG A 528 -0.93 38.38 -24.03
CA ARG A 528 -1.97 39.24 -24.64
C ARG A 528 -1.35 40.50 -25.23
N HIS A 529 -0.44 41.15 -24.51
CA HIS A 529 0.30 42.31 -25.01
C HIS A 529 1.07 41.95 -26.29
N TYR A 530 1.88 40.89 -26.25
CA TYR A 530 2.67 40.45 -27.42
C TYR A 530 1.80 40.14 -28.64
N THR A 531 0.68 39.44 -28.45
CA THR A 531 -0.25 39.08 -29.53
C THR A 531 -0.93 40.32 -30.14
N THR A 532 -1.17 41.36 -29.33
CA THR A 532 -1.90 42.57 -29.76
C THR A 532 -0.99 43.62 -30.39
N THR A 533 0.18 43.87 -29.78
CA THR A 533 1.09 44.96 -30.19
C THR A 533 2.26 44.48 -31.04
N GLY A 534 2.57 43.18 -31.02
CA GLY A 534 3.78 42.60 -31.61
C GLY A 534 5.07 42.85 -30.81
N ASN A 535 5.01 43.61 -29.70
CA ASN A 535 6.17 43.90 -28.86
C ASN A 535 6.34 42.85 -27.77
N LEU A 536 7.53 42.26 -27.68
CA LEU A 536 7.84 41.28 -26.65
C LEU A 536 8.05 41.98 -25.30
N ARG A 537 7.18 41.69 -24.34
CA ARG A 537 7.34 42.08 -22.94
C ARG A 537 7.42 40.85 -22.06
N TYR A 538 8.38 40.79 -21.15
CA TYR A 538 8.57 39.63 -20.28
C TYR A 538 8.99 39.99 -18.86
N PHE A 539 8.58 39.13 -17.93
CA PHE A 539 8.87 39.25 -16.51
C PHE A 539 9.89 38.19 -16.09
N GLU A 540 10.88 38.62 -15.31
CA GLU A 540 11.73 37.70 -14.59
C GLU A 540 10.96 37.07 -13.43
N GLN A 541 11.27 35.82 -13.10
CA GLN A 541 10.64 35.11 -11.99
C GLN A 541 11.70 34.69 -10.96
N ARG A 542 11.40 34.85 -9.66
CA ARG A 542 12.32 34.49 -8.57
C ARG A 542 11.60 33.97 -7.34
N TYR A 543 12.28 33.13 -6.58
CA TYR A 543 11.90 32.74 -5.22
C TYR A 543 12.55 33.70 -4.21
N VAL A 544 11.82 34.08 -3.17
CA VAL A 544 12.31 34.94 -2.08
C VAL A 544 11.66 34.54 -0.76
N ASP A 545 12.35 34.85 0.33
CA ASP A 545 11.91 34.66 1.70
C ASP A 545 12.13 35.97 2.51
N SER A 546 11.84 35.95 3.81
CA SER A 546 11.97 37.13 4.68
C SER A 546 13.40 37.63 4.87
N LEU A 547 14.42 36.89 4.43
CA LEU A 547 15.82 37.33 4.50
C LEU A 547 16.14 38.41 3.47
N VAL A 548 15.30 38.56 2.44
CA VAL A 548 15.47 39.55 1.37
C VAL A 548 14.52 40.73 1.58
N SER A 549 15.09 41.93 1.60
CA SER A 549 14.28 43.15 1.65
C SER A 549 13.53 43.36 0.33
N LEU A 550 12.19 43.38 0.38
CA LEU A 550 11.34 43.58 -0.80
C LEU A 550 11.61 44.91 -1.51
N THR A 551 12.03 45.95 -0.78
CA THR A 551 12.34 47.28 -1.34
C THR A 551 13.68 47.33 -2.08
N GLU A 552 14.54 46.34 -1.88
CA GLU A 552 15.86 46.23 -2.51
C GLU A 552 15.87 45.30 -3.73
N LEU A 553 14.71 44.74 -4.09
CA LEU A 553 14.58 43.85 -5.25
C LEU A 553 14.88 44.61 -6.54
N GLN A 554 15.71 44.02 -7.40
CA GLN A 554 16.08 44.50 -8.74
C GLN A 554 16.05 43.34 -9.71
N THR A 555 15.79 43.56 -11.01
CA THR A 555 15.85 42.52 -12.05
C THR A 555 17.29 42.10 -12.33
N SER A 556 17.56 40.79 -12.39
CA SER A 556 18.86 40.24 -12.77
C SER A 556 18.99 40.00 -14.27
N LEU A 557 17.86 39.80 -14.97
CA LEU A 557 17.82 39.60 -16.41
C LEU A 557 17.76 40.94 -17.14
N LYS A 558 18.77 41.21 -17.97
CA LYS A 558 18.80 42.39 -18.83
C LYS A 558 17.59 42.40 -19.75
N GLY A 559 16.84 43.49 -19.75
CA GLY A 559 15.68 43.69 -20.61
C GLY A 559 14.36 43.18 -20.04
N ALA A 560 14.33 42.63 -18.81
CA ALA A 560 13.09 42.28 -18.15
C ALA A 560 12.24 43.55 -17.90
N ASP A 561 10.95 43.44 -18.18
CA ASP A 561 10.00 44.54 -18.04
C ASP A 561 9.41 44.64 -16.65
N GLY A 562 9.45 43.54 -15.88
CA GLY A 562 9.04 43.47 -14.49
C GLY A 562 9.61 42.25 -13.77
N LEU A 563 9.29 42.14 -12.48
CA LEU A 563 9.73 41.05 -11.62
C LEU A 563 8.52 40.39 -10.95
N ILE A 564 8.46 39.07 -11.04
CA ILE A 564 7.53 38.23 -10.29
C ILE A 564 8.32 37.52 -9.20
N VAL A 565 7.87 37.67 -7.96
CA VAL A 565 8.46 37.03 -6.80
C VAL A 565 7.49 36.06 -6.14
N TYR A 566 7.96 34.85 -5.89
CA TYR A 566 7.25 33.83 -5.11
C TYR A 566 7.76 33.88 -3.69
N TRP A 567 6.88 34.26 -2.76
CA TRP A 567 7.19 34.41 -1.35
C TRP A 567 7.08 33.06 -0.64
N LEU A 568 8.19 32.64 -0.03
CA LEU A 568 8.37 31.31 0.55
C LEU A 568 8.62 31.38 2.06
N ASP A 569 7.94 32.30 2.73
CA ASP A 569 7.96 32.42 4.18
C ASP A 569 6.56 32.27 4.77
N THR A 570 6.50 31.76 6.00
CA THR A 570 5.27 31.60 6.77
C THR A 570 4.67 32.94 7.18
N GLU A 571 5.51 33.94 7.43
CA GLU A 571 5.05 35.29 7.72
C GLU A 571 4.58 35.96 6.43
N ALA A 572 3.41 36.60 6.47
CA ALA A 572 2.89 37.33 5.32
C ALA A 572 3.83 38.50 4.97
N PRO A 573 4.03 38.79 3.67
CA PRO A 573 4.85 39.91 3.26
C PRO A 573 4.22 41.24 3.73
N VAL A 574 5.01 42.07 4.39
CA VAL A 574 4.58 43.39 4.89
C VAL A 574 5.08 44.47 3.94
N ASN A 575 4.22 45.45 3.61
CA ASN A 575 4.55 46.60 2.76
C ASN A 575 5.15 46.20 1.40
N VAL A 576 4.43 45.39 0.62
CA VAL A 576 4.85 45.01 -0.73
C VAL A 576 5.00 46.27 -1.59
N PRO A 577 6.20 46.58 -2.13
CA PRO A 577 6.40 47.78 -2.91
C PRO A 577 5.77 47.65 -4.30
N ALA A 578 5.39 48.78 -4.89
CA ALA A 578 4.80 48.79 -6.22
C ALA A 578 5.81 48.45 -7.33
N GLN A 579 7.06 48.80 -7.12
CA GLN A 579 8.11 48.67 -8.11
C GLN A 579 9.38 48.12 -7.48
N THR A 580 10.23 47.51 -8.31
CA THR A 580 11.61 47.20 -7.99
C THR A 580 12.43 48.49 -7.81
N LEU A 581 13.64 48.37 -7.26
CA LEU A 581 14.57 49.48 -7.07
C LEU A 581 14.85 50.26 -8.37
N GLU A 582 14.76 49.59 -9.52
CA GLU A 582 14.97 50.17 -10.86
C GLU A 582 13.69 50.75 -11.49
N GLY A 583 12.58 50.81 -10.75
CA GLY A 583 11.30 51.34 -11.23
C GLY A 583 10.53 50.39 -12.16
N ARG A 584 10.80 49.08 -12.10
CA ARG A 584 10.04 48.07 -12.85
C ARG A 584 8.86 47.55 -12.03
N PRO A 585 7.71 47.24 -12.62
CA PRO A 585 6.58 46.64 -11.90
C PRO A 585 6.97 45.38 -11.13
N LEU A 586 6.51 45.29 -9.88
CA LEU A 586 6.68 44.13 -9.01
C LEU A 586 5.35 43.40 -8.83
N ILE A 587 5.40 42.07 -8.96
CA ILE A 587 4.29 41.17 -8.67
C ILE A 587 4.75 40.16 -7.64
N LEU A 588 3.99 39.98 -6.58
CA LEU A 588 4.30 39.02 -5.52
C LEU A 588 3.20 37.97 -5.40
N VAL A 589 3.56 36.70 -5.29
CA VAL A 589 2.65 35.56 -5.11
C VAL A 589 3.05 34.80 -3.85
N THR A 590 2.11 34.56 -2.94
CA THR A 590 2.32 33.70 -1.77
C THR A 590 1.79 32.28 -2.02
N THR A 591 2.31 31.32 -1.26
CA THR A 591 1.80 29.94 -1.23
C THR A 591 1.66 29.42 0.19
N THR A 592 0.68 28.54 0.42
CA THR A 592 0.41 27.90 1.70
C THR A 592 1.14 26.56 1.89
N GLN A 593 1.70 25.98 0.83
CA GLN A 593 2.26 24.61 0.84
C GLN A 593 3.78 24.57 1.10
N LEU A 594 4.28 25.37 2.04
CA LEU A 594 5.73 25.57 2.26
C LEU A 594 6.46 24.31 2.74
N ASP A 595 5.92 23.55 3.69
CA ASP A 595 6.66 22.40 4.24
C ASP A 595 6.77 21.25 3.24
N LEU A 596 5.71 21.02 2.44
CA LEU A 596 5.75 19.98 1.42
C LEU A 596 6.77 20.34 0.32
N LEU A 597 6.79 21.59 -0.12
CA LEU A 597 7.83 22.10 -1.03
C LEU A 597 9.23 21.94 -0.43
N ARG A 598 9.40 22.16 0.88
CA ARG A 598 10.68 21.95 1.57
C ARG A 598 11.09 20.48 1.58
N ILE A 599 10.22 19.57 1.98
CA ILE A 599 10.52 18.14 2.01
C ILE A 599 10.93 17.64 0.61
N ARG A 600 10.16 18.01 -0.42
CA ARG A 600 10.43 17.58 -1.80
C ARG A 600 11.71 18.19 -2.36
N SER A 601 11.96 19.47 -2.11
CA SER A 601 13.18 20.15 -2.59
C SER A 601 14.43 19.64 -1.88
N GLN A 602 14.40 19.42 -0.55
CA GLN A 602 15.51 18.81 0.20
C GLN A 602 15.84 17.41 -0.31
N HIS A 603 14.82 16.57 -0.52
CA HIS A 603 15.02 15.21 -1.00
C HIS A 603 15.64 15.19 -2.41
N LEU A 604 15.15 16.03 -3.33
CA LEU A 604 15.73 16.14 -4.67
C LEU A 604 17.15 16.69 -4.65
N GLN A 605 17.43 17.71 -3.80
CA GLN A 605 18.76 18.28 -3.65
C GLN A 605 19.74 17.27 -3.06
N ALA A 606 19.33 16.52 -2.03
CA ALA A 606 20.12 15.44 -1.43
C ALA A 606 20.55 14.41 -2.49
N LEU A 607 19.61 13.94 -3.30
CA LEU A 607 19.90 13.00 -4.39
C LEU A 607 20.82 13.59 -5.46
N LYS A 608 20.65 14.86 -5.85
CA LYS A 608 21.54 15.54 -6.81
C LYS A 608 22.96 15.65 -6.26
N THR A 609 23.10 15.97 -4.98
CA THR A 609 24.40 16.05 -4.30
C THR A 609 25.06 14.68 -4.23
N ILE A 610 24.31 13.64 -3.85
CA ILE A 610 24.81 12.25 -3.81
C ILE A 610 25.29 11.82 -5.20
N GLN A 611 24.49 12.03 -6.25
CA GLN A 611 24.86 11.67 -7.62
C GLN A 611 26.16 12.33 -8.08
N LYS A 612 26.42 13.56 -7.64
CA LYS A 612 27.59 14.34 -8.03
C LYS A 612 28.83 14.03 -7.19
N ASN A 613 28.67 13.83 -5.87
CA ASN A 613 29.77 13.87 -4.91
C ASN A 613 30.12 12.52 -4.30
N ALA A 614 29.23 11.52 -4.33
CA ALA A 614 29.51 10.20 -3.77
C ALA A 614 30.46 9.44 -4.70
N SER A 615 31.72 9.35 -4.30
CA SER A 615 32.78 8.63 -5.03
C SER A 615 32.46 7.15 -5.22
N GLU A 616 31.73 6.57 -4.29
CA GLU A 616 31.25 5.20 -4.25
C GLU A 616 30.39 4.88 -5.47
N LEU A 617 29.62 5.85 -5.99
CA LEU A 617 28.80 5.68 -7.19
C LEU A 617 29.62 5.52 -8.47
N THR A 618 30.92 5.85 -8.48
CA THR A 618 31.79 5.69 -9.66
C THR A 618 32.23 4.25 -9.86
N THR A 619 32.38 3.51 -8.78
CA THR A 619 32.72 2.09 -8.77
C THR A 619 31.47 1.23 -8.66
N ASP A 620 30.44 1.72 -7.99
CA ASP A 620 29.17 1.03 -7.79
C ASP A 620 28.13 1.42 -8.84
N GLY A 621 28.08 0.63 -9.92
CA GLY A 621 27.13 0.84 -11.00
C GLY A 621 25.66 0.67 -10.57
N VAL A 622 25.41 0.01 -9.45
CA VAL A 622 24.05 -0.32 -9.01
C VAL A 622 23.48 0.79 -8.14
N ALA A 623 24.23 1.26 -7.15
CA ALA A 623 23.89 2.46 -6.40
C ALA A 623 23.70 3.66 -7.34
N ARG A 624 24.51 3.75 -8.41
CA ARG A 624 24.35 4.79 -9.45
C ARG A 624 23.00 4.72 -10.16
N ARG A 625 22.56 3.53 -10.55
CA ARG A 625 21.25 3.33 -11.21
C ARG A 625 20.10 3.64 -10.27
N GLU A 626 20.21 3.21 -9.01
CA GLU A 626 19.20 3.50 -7.98
C GLU A 626 19.05 4.99 -7.73
N VAL A 627 20.14 5.72 -7.49
CA VAL A 627 20.12 7.18 -7.31
C VAL A 627 19.52 7.86 -8.55
N SER A 628 19.88 7.40 -9.75
CA SER A 628 19.33 7.95 -11.00
C SER A 628 17.82 7.74 -11.13
N HIS A 629 17.30 6.58 -10.74
CA HIS A 629 15.86 6.31 -10.75
C HIS A 629 15.12 7.14 -9.69
N ARG A 630 15.65 7.18 -8.46
CA ARG A 630 15.08 7.99 -7.36
C ARG A 630 15.05 9.48 -7.72
N LEU A 631 16.05 9.99 -8.44
CA LEU A 631 16.08 11.37 -8.96
C LEU A 631 14.90 11.67 -9.88
N VAL A 632 14.60 10.78 -10.83
CA VAL A 632 13.45 10.96 -11.75
C VAL A 632 12.14 11.00 -10.97
N SER A 633 11.97 10.12 -9.99
CA SER A 633 10.77 10.10 -9.14
C SER A 633 10.64 11.36 -8.28
N ALA A 634 11.74 11.79 -7.64
CA ALA A 634 11.77 12.99 -6.81
C ALA A 634 11.50 14.26 -7.63
N ASP A 635 12.04 14.36 -8.85
CA ASP A 635 11.79 15.48 -9.75
C ASP A 635 10.32 15.55 -10.17
N ARG A 636 9.71 14.40 -10.54
CA ARG A 636 8.28 14.32 -10.84
C ARG A 636 7.42 14.79 -9.66
N LEU A 637 7.69 14.29 -8.45
CA LEU A 637 6.94 14.65 -7.24
C LEU A 637 7.08 16.14 -6.90
N LEU A 638 8.27 16.72 -7.07
CA LEU A 638 8.46 18.15 -6.89
C LEU A 638 7.65 18.95 -7.93
N ASN A 639 7.65 18.54 -9.19
CA ASN A 639 6.87 19.21 -10.24
C ASN A 639 5.35 19.16 -9.96
N GLU A 640 4.84 18.02 -9.50
CA GLU A 640 3.42 17.88 -9.08
C GLU A 640 3.11 18.81 -7.91
N THR A 641 3.99 18.85 -6.90
CA THR A 641 3.83 19.73 -5.73
C THR A 641 3.89 21.20 -6.13
N MET A 642 4.79 21.60 -7.05
CA MET A 642 4.88 22.96 -7.57
C MET A 642 3.59 23.38 -8.30
N GLN A 643 3.00 22.48 -9.09
CA GLN A 643 1.73 22.74 -9.76
C GLN A 643 0.58 22.94 -8.77
N GLN A 644 0.56 22.19 -7.67
CA GLN A 644 -0.44 22.31 -6.62
C GLN A 644 -0.24 23.59 -5.79
N ALA A 645 1.00 23.84 -5.33
CA ALA A 645 1.35 24.95 -4.46
C ALA A 645 1.06 26.32 -5.09
N PHE A 646 1.27 26.45 -6.40
CA PHE A 646 1.02 27.69 -7.15
C PHE A 646 -0.22 27.61 -8.04
N ASN A 647 -1.14 26.68 -7.75
CA ASN A 647 -2.43 26.64 -8.41
C ASN A 647 -3.29 27.84 -7.97
N TRP A 648 -4.06 28.39 -8.90
CA TRP A 648 -5.01 29.46 -8.63
C TRP A 648 -6.40 28.93 -8.27
N VAL A 649 -6.66 27.65 -8.57
CA VAL A 649 -7.89 26.96 -8.19
C VAL A 649 -7.87 26.79 -6.66
N GLU A 650 -8.94 27.21 -5.98
CA GLU A 650 -9.15 27.21 -4.51
C GLU A 650 -8.84 28.51 -3.73
N ASN A 651 -8.46 29.63 -4.37
CA ASN A 651 -8.25 30.94 -3.70
C ASN A 651 -7.27 30.92 -2.50
N GLN A 652 -6.41 29.91 -2.38
CA GLN A 652 -5.48 29.80 -1.25
C GLN A 652 -4.26 30.74 -1.37
N ASN A 653 -3.90 31.13 -2.60
CA ASN A 653 -2.75 31.98 -2.89
C ASN A 653 -3.17 33.45 -2.96
N GLN A 654 -2.36 34.33 -2.36
CA GLN A 654 -2.56 35.78 -2.45
C GLN A 654 -1.57 36.36 -3.45
N CYS A 655 -2.02 37.37 -4.21
CA CYS A 655 -1.21 38.07 -5.18
C CYS A 655 -1.24 39.57 -4.91
N TRP A 656 -0.08 40.22 -5.06
CA TRP A 656 0.05 41.66 -5.09
C TRP A 656 0.56 42.06 -6.47
N VAL A 657 -0.02 43.10 -7.04
CA VAL A 657 0.35 43.66 -8.34
C VAL A 657 0.58 45.13 -8.14
N GLU A 658 1.81 45.57 -8.34
CA GLU A 658 2.21 46.96 -8.08
C GLU A 658 1.83 47.42 -6.65
N GLY A 659 2.06 46.54 -5.68
CA GLY A 659 1.89 46.81 -4.24
C GLY A 659 0.45 46.67 -3.74
N GLU A 660 -0.52 46.55 -4.65
CA GLU A 660 -1.94 46.39 -4.30
C GLU A 660 -2.36 44.93 -4.34
N PRO A 661 -3.11 44.42 -3.33
CA PRO A 661 -3.60 43.05 -3.32
C PRO A 661 -4.62 42.87 -4.45
N ARG A 662 -4.42 41.84 -5.28
CA ARG A 662 -5.28 41.49 -6.40
C ARG A 662 -5.69 40.03 -6.30
N GLN A 663 -6.99 39.78 -6.33
CA GLN A 663 -7.51 38.41 -6.38
C GLN A 663 -7.34 37.85 -7.79
N ILE A 664 -6.76 36.66 -7.90
CA ILE A 664 -6.53 35.98 -9.18
C ILE A 664 -7.11 34.58 -9.06
N VAL A 665 -8.11 34.26 -9.88
CA VAL A 665 -8.88 33.01 -9.77
C VAL A 665 -8.38 31.92 -10.72
N ASN A 666 -7.58 32.26 -11.74
CA ASN A 666 -7.01 31.28 -12.66
C ASN A 666 -5.77 31.83 -13.40
N THR A 667 -5.03 30.93 -14.04
CA THR A 667 -3.82 31.25 -14.82
C THR A 667 -4.08 32.21 -15.99
N ARG A 668 -5.29 32.21 -16.57
CA ARG A 668 -5.65 33.12 -17.66
C ARG A 668 -5.77 34.56 -17.17
N GLU A 669 -6.33 34.76 -15.99
CA GLU A 669 -6.40 36.06 -15.34
C GLU A 669 -5.02 36.54 -14.89
N PHE A 670 -4.16 35.64 -14.40
CA PHE A 670 -2.76 35.97 -14.13
C PHE A 670 -2.04 36.47 -15.40
N GLN A 671 -2.19 35.76 -16.52
CA GLN A 671 -1.63 36.19 -17.82
C GLN A 671 -2.19 37.51 -18.34
N ALA A 672 -3.49 37.76 -18.14
CA ALA A 672 -4.11 39.04 -18.47
C ALA A 672 -3.50 40.17 -17.64
N THR A 673 -3.34 39.96 -16.34
CA THR A 673 -2.72 40.90 -15.40
C THR A 673 -1.30 41.28 -15.82
N LEU A 674 -0.46 40.31 -16.22
CA LEU A 674 0.88 40.61 -16.74
C LEU A 674 0.84 41.53 -17.97
N SER A 675 -0.17 41.38 -18.82
CA SER A 675 -0.34 42.21 -20.00
C SER A 675 -0.91 43.58 -19.67
N ASP A 676 -1.81 43.68 -18.69
CA ASP A 676 -2.35 44.95 -18.20
C ASP A 676 -1.25 45.85 -17.62
N VAL A 677 -0.28 45.25 -16.91
CA VAL A 677 0.89 45.96 -16.37
C VAL A 677 1.84 46.46 -17.47
N CYS A 678 1.77 45.86 -18.67
CA CYS A 678 2.61 46.25 -19.82
C CYS A 678 1.95 47.26 -20.76
N ASP A 679 0.62 47.38 -20.72
CA ASP A 679 -0.19 48.28 -21.56
C ASP A 679 -0.24 49.68 -20.95
#